data_AF-A0A9E6NP90-F1
#
_entry.id   AF-A0A9E6NP90-F1
#
_cell.length_a   1.000
_cell.length_b   1.000
_cell.length_c   1.000
_cell.angle_alpha   90.00
_cell.angle_beta   90.00
_cell.angle_gamma   90.00
#
_symmetry.space_group_name_H-M   'P 1'
#
loop_
_entity.id
_entity.type
_entity.pdbx_description
1 polymer ?
#
loop_
_entity_poly.entity_id
_entity_poly.type
_entity_poly.pdbx_seq_one_letter_code
_entity_poly.pdbx_strand_id
1 'polypeptide(L)'
;MRQKPGPLRPSPTPETPGTSTSRPVPYDRPVELDSRLPGRIKPDGSTESPGIHSDSPHSSTERVEPGITITQMPETQTPQRRAATSPLEPYLQNVDESLSHNAEGLKVYKGRTFADIANDDGAAAGLTVMVAFHDLIKTYRARLPSERVPSGPPLYRVADSNVWSLNKPIEYYDPMQYASSYTVDARGYYSVHEHRAVEHAGPYGKWIEFIVVKREAGFAFIDEHRRLIRVDPDEARGDTSVPLKLAHWSDGDIWSLYRLKGAQALVFRIEAEALGKAPDWATRFNEPDTRKFLSDSSRWSYPQKSETERAQILRSYNLSMAQQNRLRQDMEHGRFPEWAEQHKRLTQNLSDDSRFEQIAEELQPLILRMREGGQTPYFDSHPVEQRYEESFLKSYLEHAGYQRNQHDYLYRTDIPAMFRADLRTPFELARDKRLVKLRGNPSDSTTKSAFSATFGAANALSYTGFDYYSNPRHYNTQANLYPGHFSDSDSSSGYRHNSAEESDTSFEMDHSRDYPLLRRKQTLGFVYVIDTRGIEVVPRVENIYLNDKDFDGDKLEGRISMPTRGISAERIWLVNSDLSQAARVEDILREAGDNAEAIEKATWAGADFMRYGATEYDQLINRIAHAGGVVLKLPKGENSYSNDVTWPVPEHYRT
;
A
#
# COMPACT_ATOMS: atom_id res chain seq x y z
N MET A 1 -36.84 36.93 53.45
CA MET A 1 -35.81 37.56 54.32
C MET A 1 -34.49 36.88 54.01
N ARG A 2 -33.38 37.49 53.59
CA ARG A 2 -32.82 38.86 53.65
C ARG A 2 -32.28 39.29 52.28
N GLN A 3 -32.18 40.61 52.10
CA GLN A 3 -31.76 41.31 50.87
C GLN A 3 -30.23 41.44 50.70
N LYS A 4 -29.87 41.79 49.45
CA LYS A 4 -28.56 42.03 48.81
C LYS A 4 -27.58 42.94 49.58
N PRO A 5 -26.30 42.99 49.14
CA PRO A 5 -25.89 44.09 48.25
C PRO A 5 -24.95 43.66 47.09
N GLY A 6 -25.07 44.31 45.92
CA GLY A 6 -23.91 44.52 45.01
C GLY A 6 -23.15 45.79 45.44
N PRO A 7 -22.14 46.33 44.70
CA PRO A 7 -21.57 45.95 43.40
C PRO A 7 -20.01 45.85 43.41
N LEU A 8 -19.38 45.49 42.29
CA LEU A 8 -18.26 46.20 41.61
C LEU A 8 -17.36 45.30 40.75
N ARG A 9 -17.06 45.83 39.57
CA ARG A 9 -16.15 45.37 38.51
C ARG A 9 -14.70 45.74 38.85
N PRO A 10 -13.70 45.02 38.35
CA PRO A 10 -12.47 45.65 37.88
C PRO A 10 -12.28 45.53 36.36
N SER A 11 -11.79 46.61 35.78
CA SER A 11 -11.40 46.82 34.38
C SER A 11 -9.98 46.25 34.10
N PRO A 12 -9.53 46.20 32.82
CA PRO A 12 -8.42 45.38 32.33
C PRO A 12 -7.08 46.15 32.28
N THR A 13 -5.97 45.41 32.22
CA THR A 13 -4.60 45.96 32.06
C THR A 13 -3.64 44.85 31.60
N PRO A 14 -2.46 45.15 31.00
CA PRO A 14 -2.24 45.75 29.68
C PRO A 14 -1.17 44.99 28.84
N GLU A 15 -1.05 45.35 27.56
CA GLU A 15 0.05 44.96 26.65
C GLU A 15 1.37 45.72 26.89
N THR A 16 2.46 45.17 26.31
CA THR A 16 3.78 45.76 25.90
C THR A 16 4.86 45.96 26.99
N PRO A 17 6.20 46.02 26.67
CA PRO A 17 6.85 46.11 25.35
C PRO A 17 8.13 45.26 25.10
N GLY A 18 8.58 45.25 23.84
CA GLY A 18 9.87 44.72 23.41
C GLY A 18 11.04 45.69 23.56
N THR A 19 12.25 45.19 23.27
CA THR A 19 13.48 46.00 23.18
C THR A 19 14.31 45.56 21.98
N SER A 20 14.50 46.49 21.06
CA SER A 20 15.44 46.46 19.93
C SER A 20 16.85 46.87 20.35
N THR A 21 17.85 46.53 19.51
CA THR A 21 18.92 47.39 18.92
C THR A 21 20.07 46.46 18.43
N SER A 22 20.75 46.62 17.29
CA SER A 22 21.19 47.83 16.59
C SER A 22 21.51 47.57 15.10
N ARG A 23 21.36 48.63 14.28
CA ARG A 23 21.88 48.82 12.90
C ARG A 23 23.36 49.26 12.96
N PRO A 24 24.16 49.20 11.87
CA PRO A 24 24.28 50.38 10.98
C PRO A 24 24.42 50.05 9.47
N VAL A 25 24.60 51.11 8.67
CA VAL A 25 24.25 51.32 7.25
C VAL A 25 25.54 51.44 6.35
N PRO A 26 25.53 51.98 5.10
CA PRO A 26 25.86 51.31 3.83
C PRO A 26 27.17 51.85 3.15
N TYR A 27 27.28 51.65 1.82
CA TYR A 27 28.33 52.02 0.82
C TYR A 27 29.25 50.82 0.49
N ASP A 28 29.36 50.30 -0.75
CA ASP A 28 29.86 50.96 -1.95
C ASP A 28 29.64 50.06 -3.20
N ARG A 29 29.35 50.69 -4.35
CA ARG A 29 29.62 50.21 -5.73
C ARG A 29 31.12 50.48 -6.05
N PRO A 30 31.77 49.98 -7.14
CA PRO A 30 31.23 49.58 -8.46
C PRO A 30 31.85 48.25 -9.00
N VAL A 31 31.48 47.69 -10.15
CA VAL A 31 32.07 48.00 -11.48
C VAL A 31 31.31 47.23 -12.56
N GLU A 32 30.90 47.95 -13.60
CA GLU A 32 30.54 47.45 -14.93
C GLU A 32 31.75 46.82 -15.63
N LEU A 33 31.53 45.74 -16.39
CA LEU A 33 32.26 45.57 -17.63
C LEU A 33 31.41 44.77 -18.64
N ASP A 34 30.65 45.51 -19.44
CA ASP A 34 30.28 45.09 -20.79
C ASP A 34 31.47 45.39 -21.70
N SER A 35 31.87 44.42 -22.53
CA SER A 35 32.69 44.64 -23.73
C SER A 35 32.97 43.35 -24.53
N ARG A 36 32.35 43.29 -25.71
CA ARG A 36 32.96 42.94 -27.02
C ARG A 36 32.83 41.50 -27.54
N LEU A 37 31.86 41.35 -28.45
CA LEU A 37 32.06 40.64 -29.74
C LEU A 37 33.25 41.26 -30.49
N PRO A 38 34.00 40.48 -31.30
CA PRO A 38 33.67 40.40 -32.73
C PRO A 38 33.99 39.03 -33.39
N GLY A 39 33.33 38.71 -34.50
CA GLY A 39 33.73 37.54 -35.30
C GLY A 39 32.81 37.16 -36.46
N ARG A 40 32.52 38.12 -37.33
CA ARG A 40 31.77 37.94 -38.59
C ARG A 40 32.60 37.15 -39.61
N ILE A 41 32.08 36.03 -40.13
CA ILE A 41 32.39 35.52 -41.48
C ILE A 41 31.11 34.99 -42.15
N LYS A 42 30.67 35.74 -43.16
CA LYS A 42 29.96 35.33 -44.40
C LYS A 42 30.82 35.97 -45.53
N PRO A 43 30.72 35.63 -46.84
CA PRO A 43 29.61 35.01 -47.55
C PRO A 43 30.00 34.05 -48.71
N ASP A 44 28.99 33.47 -49.36
CA ASP A 44 28.76 33.40 -50.82
C ASP A 44 27.66 32.34 -51.03
N GLY A 45 26.53 32.57 -51.73
CA GLY A 45 26.30 33.19 -53.04
C GLY A 45 25.57 32.08 -53.85
N SER A 46 24.49 32.26 -54.59
CA SER A 46 23.86 33.43 -55.22
C SER A 46 22.52 33.00 -55.86
N THR A 47 21.59 33.96 -56.04
CA THR A 47 20.63 34.16 -57.17
C THR A 47 19.59 33.06 -57.52
N GLU A 48 18.29 33.30 -57.76
CA GLU A 48 17.63 34.37 -58.54
C GLU A 48 16.07 34.34 -58.35
N SER A 49 15.38 35.47 -58.55
CA SER A 49 13.92 35.76 -58.39
C SER A 49 13.12 35.57 -59.72
N PRO A 50 11.88 36.11 -59.99
CA PRO A 50 10.80 36.72 -59.16
C PRO A 50 9.30 36.41 -59.58
N GLY A 51 8.34 36.86 -58.73
CA GLY A 51 6.97 37.36 -59.07
C GLY A 51 5.79 36.43 -58.74
N ILE A 52 4.60 36.82 -58.21
CA ILE A 52 3.85 38.09 -58.05
C ILE A 52 2.69 37.87 -57.01
N HIS A 53 2.38 38.90 -56.20
CA HIS A 53 1.15 39.31 -55.43
C HIS A 53 0.01 38.28 -55.11
N SER A 54 -0.68 38.25 -53.96
CA SER A 54 -1.25 39.32 -53.10
C SER A 54 -1.81 38.78 -51.75
N ASP A 55 -1.83 39.65 -50.73
CA ASP A 55 -2.77 39.79 -49.59
C ASP A 55 -2.90 38.73 -48.46
N SER A 56 -2.34 39.12 -47.30
CA SER A 56 -2.55 38.72 -45.89
C SER A 56 -4.04 38.74 -45.43
N PRO A 57 -4.46 38.14 -44.27
CA PRO A 57 -3.67 38.08 -43.03
C PRO A 57 -3.79 36.85 -42.08
N HIS A 58 -2.74 36.71 -41.27
CA HIS A 58 -2.68 36.11 -39.93
C HIS A 58 -3.21 34.67 -39.74
N SER A 59 -2.32 33.69 -39.87
CA SER A 59 -2.35 32.45 -39.10
C SER A 59 -1.00 32.29 -38.41
N SER A 60 -1.00 32.45 -37.09
CA SER A 60 0.12 32.02 -36.25
C SER A 60 0.14 30.50 -36.30
N THR A 61 1.10 29.93 -37.00
CA THR A 61 1.44 28.51 -36.91
C THR A 61 1.93 28.24 -35.49
N GLU A 62 1.01 27.77 -34.64
CA GLU A 62 1.37 27.01 -33.46
C GLU A 62 2.15 25.78 -33.92
N ARG A 63 3.38 25.69 -33.43
CA ARG A 63 4.25 24.55 -33.61
C ARG A 63 3.66 23.43 -32.74
N VAL A 64 2.83 22.59 -33.34
CA VAL A 64 2.34 21.35 -32.73
C VAL A 64 3.57 20.48 -32.42
N GLU A 65 3.89 20.36 -31.14
CA GLU A 65 4.76 19.28 -30.66
C GLU A 65 4.08 17.95 -30.99
N PRO A 66 4.81 16.92 -31.46
CA PRO A 66 4.19 15.64 -31.77
C PRO A 66 3.60 15.05 -30.49
N GLY A 67 2.28 14.81 -30.52
CA GLY A 67 1.56 14.15 -29.44
C GLY A 67 2.21 12.81 -29.10
N ILE A 68 2.53 12.63 -27.82
CA ILE A 68 3.05 11.38 -27.28
C ILE A 68 2.00 10.31 -27.56
N THR A 69 2.33 9.37 -28.44
CA THR A 69 1.44 8.26 -28.77
C THR A 69 1.51 7.25 -27.65
N ILE A 70 0.38 7.06 -26.97
CA ILE A 70 0.18 5.97 -26.01
C ILE A 70 0.26 4.67 -26.80
N THR A 71 1.35 3.95 -26.62
CA THR A 71 1.47 2.61 -27.20
C THR A 71 0.63 1.68 -26.32
N GLN A 72 -0.60 1.40 -26.76
CA GLN A 72 -1.39 0.30 -26.19
C GLN A 72 -0.54 -0.97 -26.25
N MET A 73 -0.41 -1.65 -25.10
CA MET A 73 0.36 -2.88 -24.99
C MET A 73 -0.28 -3.98 -25.84
N PRO A 74 0.47 -4.63 -26.75
CA PRO A 74 0.05 -5.92 -27.27
C PRO A 74 0.06 -6.94 -26.13
N GLU A 75 -1.07 -7.61 -25.91
CA GLU A 75 -1.10 -8.86 -25.15
C GLU A 75 -0.11 -9.86 -25.78
N THR A 76 0.74 -10.45 -24.94
CA THR A 76 1.52 -11.65 -25.26
C THR A 76 2.44 -11.55 -26.48
N GLN A 77 3.54 -10.80 -26.35
CA GLN A 77 4.83 -11.39 -26.72
C GLN A 77 5.59 -11.62 -25.44
N THR A 78 5.63 -12.89 -25.02
CA THR A 78 6.60 -13.36 -24.02
C THR A 78 7.96 -12.87 -24.54
N PRO A 79 8.65 -11.94 -23.87
CA PRO A 79 10.05 -11.73 -24.18
C PRO A 79 10.69 -13.09 -23.99
N GLN A 80 11.41 -13.59 -25.00
CA GLN A 80 12.17 -14.82 -24.86
C GLN A 80 12.90 -14.73 -23.54
N ARG A 81 12.55 -15.62 -22.61
CA ARG A 81 13.29 -15.87 -21.39
C ARG A 81 14.70 -16.17 -21.87
N ARG A 82 15.60 -15.17 -21.90
CA ARG A 82 17.03 -15.46 -21.94
C ARG A 82 17.23 -16.27 -20.68
N ALA A 83 17.33 -17.59 -20.84
CA ALA A 83 17.78 -18.45 -19.78
C ALA A 83 19.04 -17.78 -19.23
N ALA A 84 19.11 -17.57 -17.93
CA ALA A 84 20.31 -17.03 -17.31
C ALA A 84 21.47 -17.91 -17.75
N THR A 85 22.26 -17.43 -18.71
CA THR A 85 23.44 -18.10 -19.24
C THR A 85 24.37 -18.24 -18.06
N SER A 86 24.74 -19.48 -17.71
CA SER A 86 25.62 -19.76 -16.57
C SER A 86 26.86 -18.88 -16.66
N PRO A 87 27.37 -18.30 -15.56
CA PRO A 87 28.57 -17.46 -15.61
C PRO A 87 29.83 -18.21 -16.10
N LEU A 88 29.75 -19.55 -16.19
CA LEU A 88 30.80 -20.42 -16.73
C LEU A 88 30.68 -20.68 -18.24
N GLU A 89 29.55 -20.38 -18.87
CA GLU A 89 29.31 -20.68 -20.29
C GLU A 89 30.39 -20.15 -21.24
N PRO A 90 30.92 -18.91 -21.07
CA PRO A 90 32.02 -18.43 -21.93
C PRO A 90 33.34 -19.20 -21.77
N TYR A 91 33.50 -19.94 -20.67
CA TYR A 91 34.76 -20.58 -20.28
C TYR A 91 34.80 -22.09 -20.56
N LEU A 92 33.69 -22.66 -21.02
CA LEU A 92 33.58 -24.08 -21.31
C LEU A 92 34.63 -24.51 -22.33
N GLN A 93 35.32 -25.62 -22.03
CA GLN A 93 36.34 -26.22 -22.87
C GLN A 93 35.95 -27.65 -23.20
N ASN A 94 36.25 -28.06 -24.44
CA ASN A 94 36.21 -29.46 -24.82
C ASN A 94 37.59 -30.08 -24.54
N VAL A 95 37.67 -30.92 -23.52
CA VAL A 95 38.89 -31.54 -23.03
C VAL A 95 38.67 -33.05 -22.97
N ASP A 96 39.70 -33.82 -23.34
CA ASP A 96 39.67 -35.28 -23.32
C ASP A 96 39.30 -35.81 -21.92
N GLU A 97 38.21 -36.58 -21.86
CA GLU A 97 37.67 -37.16 -20.63
C GLU A 97 38.62 -38.19 -19.99
N SER A 98 39.55 -38.76 -20.78
CA SER A 98 40.52 -39.76 -20.30
C SER A 98 41.65 -39.18 -19.44
N LEU A 99 41.76 -37.85 -19.33
CA LEU A 99 42.77 -37.21 -18.50
C LEU A 99 42.51 -37.44 -17.01
N SER A 100 43.51 -37.95 -16.30
CA SER A 100 43.48 -38.14 -14.85
C SER A 100 43.60 -36.83 -14.08
N HIS A 101 42.87 -36.71 -12.97
CA HIS A 101 43.02 -35.61 -12.03
C HIS A 101 44.30 -35.74 -11.20
N ASN A 102 44.88 -34.60 -10.82
CA ASN A 102 45.96 -34.52 -9.85
C ASN A 102 45.42 -34.57 -8.40
N ALA A 103 46.31 -34.44 -7.41
CA ALA A 103 45.93 -34.45 -5.99
C ALA A 103 44.95 -33.33 -5.58
N GLU A 104 44.93 -32.23 -6.34
CA GLU A 104 44.02 -31.11 -6.14
C GLU A 104 42.66 -31.33 -6.83
N GLY A 105 42.46 -32.44 -7.55
CA GLY A 105 41.23 -32.69 -8.30
C GLY A 105 41.16 -31.92 -9.61
N LEU A 106 42.30 -31.59 -10.23
CA LEU A 106 42.41 -30.82 -11.48
C LEU A 106 43.10 -31.64 -12.57
N LYS A 107 42.72 -31.42 -13.83
CA LYS A 107 43.36 -32.01 -15.00
C LYS A 107 44.47 -31.09 -15.51
N VAL A 108 45.65 -31.64 -15.82
CA VAL A 108 46.76 -30.88 -16.40
C VAL A 108 47.07 -31.43 -17.78
N TYR A 109 46.96 -30.58 -18.81
CA TYR A 109 47.25 -30.96 -20.19
C TYR A 109 47.94 -29.83 -20.93
N LYS A 110 49.09 -30.14 -21.56
CA LYS A 110 49.92 -29.18 -22.32
C LYS A 110 50.22 -27.88 -21.55
N GLY A 111 50.53 -28.01 -20.25
CA GLY A 111 50.84 -26.86 -19.38
C GLY A 111 49.63 -25.99 -19.02
N ARG A 112 48.40 -26.45 -19.28
CA ARG A 112 47.16 -25.79 -18.89
C ARG A 112 46.42 -26.64 -17.86
N THR A 113 45.73 -25.97 -16.96
CA THR A 113 44.98 -26.59 -15.87
C THR A 113 43.48 -26.47 -16.13
N PHE A 114 42.74 -27.55 -15.89
CA PHE A 114 41.30 -27.64 -16.12
C PHE A 114 40.59 -28.21 -14.90
N ALA A 115 39.38 -27.74 -14.65
CA ALA A 115 38.50 -28.19 -13.59
C ALA A 115 37.22 -28.77 -14.20
N ASP A 116 36.81 -29.94 -13.72
CA ASP A 116 35.48 -30.48 -14.01
C ASP A 116 34.46 -29.85 -13.06
N ILE A 117 33.31 -29.48 -13.58
CA ILE A 117 32.29 -28.71 -12.88
C ILE A 117 31.25 -29.63 -12.27
N ALA A 118 30.82 -29.29 -11.06
CA ALA A 118 29.70 -29.92 -10.37
C ALA A 118 28.38 -29.20 -10.67
N ASN A 119 27.29 -29.95 -10.67
CA ASN A 119 25.92 -29.44 -10.54
C ASN A 119 25.68 -28.91 -9.12
N ASP A 120 24.55 -28.23 -8.90
CA ASP A 120 24.18 -27.69 -7.59
C ASP A 120 24.02 -28.76 -6.50
N ASP A 121 23.72 -30.01 -6.88
CA ASP A 121 23.64 -31.17 -5.99
C ASP A 121 25.02 -31.79 -5.65
N GLY A 122 26.10 -31.24 -6.22
CA GLY A 122 27.47 -31.71 -6.01
C GLY A 122 27.90 -32.86 -6.94
N ALA A 123 27.01 -33.38 -7.80
CA ALA A 123 27.36 -34.39 -8.79
C ALA A 123 28.10 -33.78 -9.99
N ALA A 124 28.85 -34.59 -10.74
CA ALA A 124 29.56 -34.10 -11.93
C ALA A 124 28.57 -33.63 -13.02
N ALA A 125 28.77 -32.41 -13.52
CA ALA A 125 27.94 -31.81 -14.57
C ALA A 125 28.34 -32.26 -15.99
N GLY A 126 29.49 -32.92 -16.14
CA GLY A 126 30.07 -33.23 -17.46
C GLY A 126 30.61 -32.00 -18.20
N LEU A 127 30.80 -30.88 -17.50
CA LEU A 127 31.35 -29.64 -18.04
C LEU A 127 32.77 -29.45 -17.53
N THR A 128 33.68 -28.96 -18.39
CA THR A 128 35.07 -28.69 -18.03
C THR A 128 35.42 -27.26 -18.39
N VAL A 129 36.15 -26.55 -17.52
CA VAL A 129 36.64 -25.19 -17.77
C VAL A 129 38.14 -25.11 -17.55
N MET A 130 38.81 -24.23 -18.28
CA MET A 130 40.22 -23.94 -18.00
C MET A 130 40.32 -22.96 -16.83
N VAL A 131 41.29 -23.18 -15.95
CA VAL A 131 41.46 -22.40 -14.71
C VAL A 131 42.87 -21.85 -14.57
N ALA A 132 42.99 -20.82 -13.74
CA ALA A 132 44.27 -20.39 -13.15
C ALA A 132 44.03 -19.98 -11.69
N PHE A 133 45.05 -20.18 -10.86
CA PHE A 133 44.99 -19.75 -9.47
C PHE A 133 45.01 -18.22 -9.39
N HIS A 134 44.12 -17.64 -8.57
CA HIS A 134 44.01 -16.21 -8.38
C HIS A 134 44.46 -15.83 -6.97
N ASP A 135 45.59 -15.13 -6.87
CA ASP A 135 46.29 -14.91 -5.60
C ASP A 135 45.49 -14.12 -4.57
N LEU A 136 44.59 -13.22 -4.99
CA LEU A 136 43.78 -12.43 -4.05
C LEU A 136 42.64 -13.25 -3.42
N ILE A 137 41.91 -14.05 -4.21
CA ILE A 137 40.79 -14.88 -3.74
C ILE A 137 41.29 -16.18 -3.09
N LYS A 138 42.56 -16.54 -3.31
CA LYS A 138 43.17 -17.80 -2.87
C LYS A 138 42.42 -19.03 -3.38
N THR A 139 41.92 -18.96 -4.61
CA THR A 139 41.27 -20.08 -5.28
C THR A 139 41.47 -20.03 -6.80
N TYR A 140 41.12 -21.11 -7.48
CA TYR A 140 41.10 -21.18 -8.94
C TYR A 140 39.92 -20.39 -9.50
N ARG A 141 40.16 -19.58 -10.54
CA ARG A 141 39.13 -18.89 -11.33
C ARG A 141 39.11 -19.46 -12.74
N ALA A 142 37.93 -19.51 -13.34
CA ALA A 142 37.79 -19.81 -14.76
C ALA A 142 38.52 -18.75 -15.60
N ARG A 143 39.10 -19.17 -16.72
CA ARG A 143 39.86 -18.28 -17.61
C ARG A 143 39.71 -18.69 -19.06
N LEU A 144 39.76 -17.71 -19.97
CA LEU A 144 39.78 -17.97 -21.39
C LEU A 144 41.18 -18.41 -21.86
N PRO A 145 41.30 -19.21 -22.94
CA PRO A 145 42.60 -19.62 -23.51
C PRO A 145 43.53 -18.46 -23.88
N SER A 146 42.96 -17.31 -24.23
CA SER A 146 43.67 -16.08 -24.59
C SER A 146 44.12 -15.25 -23.38
N GLU A 147 43.63 -15.56 -22.18
CA GLU A 147 43.85 -14.74 -21.00
C GLU A 147 45.11 -15.12 -20.23
N ARG A 148 45.87 -14.09 -19.84
CA ARG A 148 46.98 -14.23 -18.89
C ARG A 148 46.51 -14.19 -17.44
N VAL A 149 45.49 -13.37 -17.14
CA VAL A 149 44.89 -13.22 -15.81
C VAL A 149 43.45 -13.73 -15.90
N PRO A 150 43.01 -14.61 -14.99
CA PRO A 150 41.68 -15.20 -15.08
C PRO A 150 40.59 -14.16 -14.79
N SER A 151 39.65 -13.98 -15.72
CA SER A 151 38.52 -13.05 -15.61
C SER A 151 37.21 -13.71 -15.14
N GLY A 152 37.13 -15.05 -15.19
CA GLY A 152 35.92 -15.80 -14.89
C GLY A 152 35.63 -15.94 -13.40
N PRO A 153 34.50 -16.59 -13.03
CA PRO A 153 34.12 -16.74 -11.64
C PRO A 153 35.10 -17.63 -10.85
N PRO A 154 35.20 -17.44 -9.52
CA PRO A 154 35.95 -18.34 -8.64
C PRO A 154 35.26 -19.69 -8.52
N LEU A 155 36.07 -20.74 -8.40
CA LEU A 155 35.65 -22.12 -8.25
C LEU A 155 36.17 -22.69 -6.93
N TYR A 156 35.37 -23.55 -6.31
CA TYR A 156 35.66 -24.20 -5.04
C TYR A 156 35.48 -25.71 -5.18
N ARG A 157 36.50 -26.45 -4.73
CA ARG A 157 36.47 -27.92 -4.76
C ARG A 157 35.34 -28.43 -3.86
N VAL A 158 34.54 -29.35 -4.38
CA VAL A 158 33.44 -29.96 -3.62
C VAL A 158 34.03 -31.04 -2.72
N ALA A 159 34.25 -30.72 -1.44
CA ALA A 159 34.92 -31.60 -0.47
C ALA A 159 36.23 -32.20 -1.06
N ASP A 160 36.48 -33.50 -0.87
CA ASP A 160 37.65 -34.20 -1.40
C ASP A 160 37.42 -34.78 -2.81
N SER A 161 36.36 -34.35 -3.52
CA SER A 161 36.03 -34.87 -4.86
C SER A 161 36.93 -34.31 -5.96
N ASN A 162 36.73 -34.76 -7.20
CA ASN A 162 37.43 -34.25 -8.39
C ASN A 162 36.63 -33.19 -9.16
N VAL A 163 35.57 -32.65 -8.56
CA VAL A 163 34.70 -31.66 -9.18
C VAL A 163 34.68 -30.35 -8.39
N TRP A 164 34.41 -29.27 -9.11
CA TRP A 164 34.49 -27.89 -8.65
C TRP A 164 33.16 -27.18 -8.87
N SER A 165 32.77 -26.32 -7.94
CA SER A 165 31.50 -25.58 -8.00
C SER A 165 31.73 -24.08 -7.84
N LEU A 166 30.73 -23.28 -8.21
CA LEU A 166 30.69 -21.84 -7.95
C LEU A 166 30.41 -21.53 -6.46
N ASN A 167 29.92 -22.52 -5.70
CA ASN A 167 29.43 -22.35 -4.35
C ASN A 167 30.60 -22.42 -3.35
N LYS A 168 30.98 -21.28 -2.78
CA LYS A 168 31.91 -21.24 -1.64
C LYS A 168 31.22 -21.89 -0.43
N PRO A 169 31.85 -22.86 0.26
CA PRO A 169 31.33 -23.37 1.52
C PRO A 169 31.06 -22.24 2.52
N ILE A 170 29.85 -22.24 3.11
CA ILE A 170 29.41 -21.21 4.06
C ILE A 170 29.54 -21.77 5.48
N GLU A 171 30.27 -21.06 6.33
CA GLU A 171 30.32 -21.31 7.76
C GLU A 171 29.24 -20.48 8.47
N TYR A 172 28.40 -21.15 9.25
CA TYR A 172 27.33 -20.54 10.03
C TYR A 172 27.68 -20.54 11.52
N TYR A 173 27.23 -19.51 12.24
CA TYR A 173 27.19 -19.57 13.70
C TYR A 173 26.07 -20.51 14.16
N ASP A 174 26.31 -21.23 15.25
CA ASP A 174 25.29 -22.04 15.92
C ASP A 174 24.24 -21.12 16.59
N PRO A 175 22.96 -21.16 16.18
CA PRO A 175 21.93 -20.30 16.75
C PRO A 175 21.61 -20.58 18.22
N MET A 176 22.03 -21.73 18.78
CA MET A 176 21.88 -22.03 20.21
C MET A 176 22.98 -21.42 21.07
N GLN A 177 24.07 -20.94 20.45
CA GLN A 177 25.24 -20.40 21.13
C GLN A 177 25.50 -18.94 20.78
N TYR A 178 24.97 -18.46 19.66
CA TYR A 178 25.26 -17.14 19.14
C TYR A 178 24.00 -16.41 18.70
N ALA A 179 23.98 -15.11 18.97
CA ALA A 179 22.97 -14.19 18.46
C ALA A 179 23.62 -12.92 17.93
N SER A 180 22.95 -12.27 16.99
CA SER A 180 23.41 -11.00 16.41
C SER A 180 22.91 -9.80 17.21
N SER A 181 23.54 -8.65 17.02
CA SER A 181 22.94 -7.36 17.29
C SER A 181 21.65 -7.17 16.46
N TYR A 182 20.79 -6.26 16.92
CA TYR A 182 19.61 -5.82 16.15
C TYR A 182 19.98 -4.84 15.03
N THR A 183 21.12 -4.17 15.16
CA THR A 183 21.59 -3.13 14.23
C THR A 183 22.82 -3.60 13.48
N VAL A 184 22.89 -3.24 12.21
CA VAL A 184 24.04 -3.44 11.33
C VAL A 184 25.01 -2.26 11.45
N ASP A 185 26.32 -2.52 11.32
CA ASP A 185 27.33 -1.46 11.26
C ASP A 185 27.35 -0.75 9.89
N ALA A 186 28.13 0.33 9.76
CA ALA A 186 28.23 1.09 8.51
C ALA A 186 28.83 0.30 7.33
N ARG A 187 29.48 -0.84 7.58
CA ARG A 187 30.04 -1.73 6.56
C ARG A 187 29.09 -2.87 6.21
N GLY A 188 27.96 -2.99 6.90
CA GLY A 188 26.96 -4.02 6.64
C GLY A 188 27.09 -5.28 7.49
N TYR A 189 27.90 -5.26 8.55
CA TYR A 189 28.11 -6.39 9.45
C TYR A 189 27.21 -6.33 10.69
N TYR A 190 26.65 -7.47 11.08
CA TYR A 190 26.07 -7.64 12.40
C TYR A 190 27.16 -8.04 13.39
N SER A 191 27.20 -7.42 14.57
CA SER A 191 28.05 -7.93 15.64
C SER A 191 27.42 -9.18 16.22
N VAL A 192 28.23 -10.19 16.50
CA VAL A 192 27.78 -11.47 17.04
C VAL A 192 28.24 -11.57 18.48
N HIS A 193 27.33 -11.96 19.35
CA HIS A 193 27.60 -12.26 20.74
C HIS A 193 27.32 -13.73 21.04
N GLU A 194 28.15 -14.30 21.90
CA GLU A 194 27.98 -15.64 22.43
C GLU A 194 27.03 -15.58 23.62
N HIS A 195 26.02 -16.43 23.62
CA HIS A 195 25.11 -16.64 24.74
C HIS A 195 25.17 -18.09 25.22
N ARG A 196 24.77 -18.29 26.47
CA ARG A 196 24.57 -19.61 27.05
C ARG A 196 23.10 -19.78 27.39
N ALA A 197 22.52 -20.85 26.90
CA ALA A 197 21.20 -21.31 27.32
C ALA A 197 21.26 -21.83 28.76
N VAL A 198 20.47 -21.23 29.65
CA VAL A 198 20.27 -21.69 31.02
C VAL A 198 18.82 -22.15 31.14
N GLU A 199 18.62 -23.41 31.49
CA GLU A 199 17.29 -23.96 31.72
C GLU A 199 16.84 -23.68 33.15
N HIS A 200 15.65 -23.10 33.28
CA HIS A 200 14.98 -22.85 34.55
C HIS A 200 13.76 -23.75 34.66
N ALA A 201 13.47 -24.18 35.89
CA ALA A 201 12.25 -24.88 36.23
C ALA A 201 11.44 -24.03 37.22
N GLY A 202 10.15 -23.87 36.96
CA GLY A 202 9.24 -23.17 37.87
C GLY A 202 7.79 -23.66 37.77
N PRO A 203 6.87 -23.00 38.48
CA PRO A 203 5.49 -23.48 38.63
C PRO A 203 4.70 -23.55 37.32
N TYR A 204 5.17 -22.89 36.25
CA TYR A 204 4.55 -22.89 34.93
C TYR A 204 5.31 -23.74 33.89
N GLY A 205 6.28 -24.57 34.32
CA GLY A 205 7.06 -25.45 33.46
C GLY A 205 8.53 -25.06 33.33
N LYS A 206 9.18 -25.56 32.28
CA LYS A 206 10.59 -25.31 31.95
C LYS A 206 10.68 -24.16 30.95
N TRP A 207 11.60 -23.22 31.15
CA TRP A 207 11.92 -22.19 30.17
C TRP A 207 13.44 -22.00 30.05
N ILE A 208 13.88 -21.50 28.91
CA ILE A 208 15.30 -21.24 28.62
C ILE A 208 15.54 -19.73 28.70
N GLU A 209 16.48 -19.32 29.54
CA GLU A 209 17.04 -17.98 29.55
C GLU A 209 18.36 -17.98 28.78
N PHE A 210 18.56 -17.01 27.89
CA PHE A 210 19.83 -16.85 27.16
C PHE A 210 20.66 -15.75 27.80
N ILE A 211 21.76 -16.12 28.44
CA ILE A 211 22.67 -15.18 29.10
C ILE A 211 23.85 -14.88 28.17
N VAL A 212 24.07 -13.62 27.83
CA VAL A 212 25.21 -13.19 27.01
C VAL A 212 26.51 -13.38 27.79
N VAL A 213 27.40 -14.22 27.27
CA VAL A 213 28.70 -14.57 27.88
C VAL A 213 29.85 -13.77 27.25
N LYS A 214 29.75 -13.43 25.96
CA LYS A 214 30.75 -12.65 25.23
C LYS A 214 30.08 -11.76 24.20
N ARG A 215 30.25 -10.43 24.28
CA ARG A 215 29.56 -9.47 23.40
C ARG A 215 30.18 -9.31 22.00
N GLU A 216 31.48 -9.56 21.86
CA GLU A 216 32.24 -9.39 20.63
C GLU A 216 32.82 -10.74 20.20
N ALA A 217 31.93 -11.69 19.92
CA ALA A 217 32.33 -13.03 19.48
C ALA A 217 32.73 -13.07 17.98
N GLY A 218 32.28 -12.09 17.20
CA GLY A 218 32.70 -11.90 15.81
C GLY A 218 31.69 -11.08 15.02
N PHE A 219 31.67 -11.29 13.70
CA PHE A 219 30.81 -10.58 12.77
C PHE A 219 30.07 -11.56 11.87
N ALA A 220 28.86 -11.18 11.46
CA ALA A 220 28.05 -11.97 10.56
C ALA A 220 27.37 -11.15 9.48
N PHE A 221 27.11 -11.80 8.35
CA PHE A 221 25.99 -11.47 7.48
C PHE A 221 24.77 -12.32 7.83
N ILE A 222 23.61 -11.92 7.34
CA ILE A 222 22.36 -12.69 7.47
C ILE A 222 21.95 -13.17 6.08
N ASP A 223 21.53 -14.44 5.97
CA ASP A 223 20.96 -15.00 4.75
C ASP A 223 19.43 -14.88 4.70
N GLU A 224 18.82 -15.31 3.59
CA GLU A 224 17.37 -15.32 3.38
C GLU A 224 16.58 -16.13 4.42
N HIS A 225 17.23 -17.05 5.14
CA HIS A 225 16.65 -17.85 6.21
C HIS A 225 16.96 -17.31 7.61
N ARG A 226 17.46 -16.07 7.69
CA ARG A 226 17.87 -15.39 8.92
C ARG A 226 18.99 -16.11 9.68
N ARG A 227 19.79 -16.93 9.01
CA ARG A 227 20.94 -17.61 9.61
C ARG A 227 22.15 -16.70 9.58
N LEU A 228 22.95 -16.78 10.65
CA LEU A 228 24.15 -15.97 10.82
C LEU A 228 25.33 -16.61 10.09
N ILE A 229 25.77 -15.97 9.01
CA ILE A 229 26.94 -16.39 8.23
C ILE A 229 28.17 -15.74 8.83
N ARG A 230 29.13 -16.55 9.27
CA ARG A 230 30.40 -16.07 9.82
C ARG A 230 31.22 -15.35 8.75
N VAL A 231 31.72 -14.18 9.10
CA VAL A 231 32.60 -13.36 8.26
C VAL A 231 33.70 -12.71 9.08
N ASP A 232 34.83 -12.50 8.42
CA ASP A 232 35.95 -11.74 8.94
C ASP A 232 36.07 -10.42 8.15
N PRO A 233 35.77 -9.26 8.77
CA PRO A 233 35.90 -7.96 8.10
C PRO A 233 37.33 -7.64 7.63
N ASP A 234 38.36 -8.19 8.27
CA ASP A 234 39.74 -7.92 7.91
C ASP A 234 40.12 -8.63 6.60
N GLU A 235 39.58 -9.83 6.36
CA GLU A 235 39.69 -10.54 5.08
C GLU A 235 39.05 -9.74 3.93
N ALA A 236 37.90 -9.11 4.20
CA ALA A 236 37.20 -8.29 3.20
C ALA A 236 37.93 -6.97 2.89
N ARG A 237 38.64 -6.40 3.89
CA ARG A 237 39.36 -5.14 3.71
C ARG A 237 40.69 -5.30 2.98
N GLY A 238 41.37 -6.44 3.16
CA GLY A 238 42.70 -6.69 2.63
C GLY A 238 43.74 -5.72 3.21
N ASP A 239 44.72 -5.29 2.39
CA ASP A 239 45.71 -4.32 2.81
C ASP A 239 45.07 -2.95 3.10
N THR A 240 45.08 -2.56 4.38
CA THR A 240 44.49 -1.31 4.86
C THR A 240 45.24 -0.07 4.40
N SER A 241 46.49 -0.21 3.93
CA SER A 241 47.29 0.88 3.37
C SER A 241 46.81 1.34 1.99
N VAL A 242 46.08 0.48 1.27
CA VAL A 242 45.53 0.80 -0.05
C VAL A 242 44.11 1.35 0.08
N PRO A 243 43.79 2.51 -0.51
CA PRO A 243 42.43 3.04 -0.52
C PRO A 243 41.44 2.03 -1.11
N LEU A 244 40.32 1.81 -0.40
CA LEU A 244 39.30 0.85 -0.83
C LEU A 244 38.64 1.34 -2.12
N LYS A 245 38.70 0.54 -3.19
CA LYS A 245 37.97 0.81 -4.43
C LYS A 245 36.47 0.66 -4.20
N LEU A 246 35.69 1.46 -4.92
CA LEU A 246 34.23 1.44 -4.81
C LEU A 246 33.74 1.65 -3.36
N ALA A 247 34.41 2.51 -2.59
CA ALA A 247 34.19 2.69 -1.14
C ALA A 247 32.76 3.06 -0.72
N HIS A 248 31.94 3.57 -1.65
CA HIS A 248 30.52 3.89 -1.44
C HIS A 248 29.62 2.64 -1.43
N TRP A 249 30.14 1.48 -1.80
CA TRP A 249 29.51 0.18 -1.55
C TRP A 249 30.03 -0.36 -0.22
N SER A 250 29.14 -0.72 0.70
CA SER A 250 29.52 -1.47 1.89
C SER A 250 29.67 -2.96 1.54
N ASP A 251 30.29 -3.74 2.43
CA ASP A 251 30.40 -5.19 2.20
C ASP A 251 29.03 -5.86 2.33
N GLY A 252 28.15 -5.35 3.21
CA GLY A 252 26.76 -5.77 3.28
C GLY A 252 25.97 -5.49 2.00
N ASP A 253 26.27 -4.40 1.28
CA ASP A 253 25.65 -4.14 -0.03
C ASP A 253 26.07 -5.17 -1.07
N ILE A 254 27.38 -5.47 -1.13
CA ILE A 254 27.91 -6.48 -2.05
C ILE A 254 27.36 -7.87 -1.71
N TRP A 255 27.25 -8.20 -0.42
CA TRP A 255 26.58 -9.42 0.05
C TRP A 255 25.10 -9.45 -0.34
N SER A 256 24.37 -8.36 -0.10
CA SER A 256 22.93 -8.27 -0.36
C SER A 256 22.61 -8.43 -1.85
N LEU A 257 23.43 -7.87 -2.74
CA LEU A 257 23.18 -7.91 -4.19
C LEU A 257 23.83 -9.09 -4.92
N TYR A 258 25.00 -9.58 -4.48
CA TYR A 258 25.78 -10.59 -5.24
C TYR A 258 26.18 -11.81 -4.40
N ARG A 259 25.85 -11.84 -3.10
CA ARG A 259 26.24 -12.90 -2.16
C ARG A 259 27.76 -13.14 -2.11
N LEU A 260 28.56 -12.10 -2.39
CA LEU A 260 30.01 -12.15 -2.32
C LEU A 260 30.50 -11.66 -0.95
N LYS A 261 31.54 -12.30 -0.41
CA LYS A 261 32.13 -11.99 0.90
C LYS A 261 33.65 -12.14 0.91
N GLY A 262 34.31 -11.51 1.88
CA GLY A 262 35.77 -11.59 2.05
C GLY A 262 36.52 -11.15 0.79
N ALA A 263 37.53 -11.92 0.39
CA ALA A 263 38.34 -11.62 -0.79
C ALA A 263 37.56 -11.53 -2.12
N GLN A 264 36.40 -12.20 -2.24
CA GLN A 264 35.55 -12.08 -3.44
C GLN A 264 34.95 -10.67 -3.57
N ALA A 265 34.55 -10.07 -2.44
CA ALA A 265 34.04 -8.70 -2.43
C ALA A 265 35.15 -7.70 -2.79
N LEU A 266 36.39 -7.95 -2.35
CA LEU A 266 37.54 -7.11 -2.68
C LEU A 266 37.85 -7.12 -4.18
N VAL A 267 37.89 -8.31 -4.81
CA VAL A 267 38.07 -8.42 -6.28
C VAL A 267 36.92 -7.77 -7.02
N PHE A 268 35.68 -8.01 -6.58
CA PHE A 268 34.50 -7.37 -7.16
C PHE A 268 34.66 -5.85 -7.20
N ARG A 269 35.07 -5.22 -6.10
CA ARG A 269 35.27 -3.75 -6.03
C ARG A 269 36.29 -3.25 -7.05
N ILE A 270 37.43 -3.95 -7.16
CA ILE A 270 38.52 -3.55 -8.07
C ILE A 270 38.05 -3.60 -9.52
N GLU A 271 37.45 -4.72 -9.92
CA GLU A 271 36.97 -4.90 -11.30
C GLU A 271 35.76 -4.02 -11.60
N ALA A 272 34.82 -3.89 -10.65
CA ALA A 272 33.64 -3.06 -10.79
C ALA A 272 33.97 -1.57 -10.97
N GLU A 273 34.93 -1.07 -10.21
CA GLU A 273 35.37 0.33 -10.34
C GLU A 273 36.04 0.58 -11.69
N ALA A 274 36.82 -0.38 -12.20
CA ALA A 274 37.45 -0.29 -13.51
C ALA A 274 36.44 -0.35 -14.66
N LEU A 275 35.38 -1.16 -14.51
CA LEU A 275 34.34 -1.36 -15.53
C LEU A 275 33.22 -0.31 -15.47
N GLY A 276 33.04 0.35 -14.32
CA GLY A 276 31.88 1.21 -14.04
C GLY A 276 30.54 0.45 -13.94
N LYS A 277 30.59 -0.87 -13.84
CA LYS A 277 29.44 -1.80 -13.72
C LYS A 277 29.87 -3.07 -12.97
N ALA A 278 28.92 -3.93 -12.62
CA ALA A 278 29.23 -5.25 -12.09
C ALA A 278 30.10 -6.07 -13.08
N PRO A 279 31.13 -6.79 -12.62
CA PRO A 279 31.88 -7.73 -13.44
C PRO A 279 30.98 -8.86 -13.96
N ASP A 280 31.22 -9.35 -15.17
CA ASP A 280 30.34 -10.33 -15.82
C ASP A 280 30.31 -11.70 -15.11
N TRP A 281 31.31 -12.01 -14.27
CA TRP A 281 31.33 -13.22 -13.45
C TRP A 281 30.48 -13.12 -12.17
N ALA A 282 30.16 -11.90 -11.72
CA ALA A 282 29.41 -11.69 -10.50
C ALA A 282 27.91 -11.87 -10.75
N THR A 283 27.37 -13.01 -10.35
CA THR A 283 25.95 -13.29 -10.48
C THR A 283 25.15 -12.52 -9.45
N ARG A 284 24.12 -11.81 -9.90
CA ARG A 284 23.23 -11.06 -9.03
C ARG A 284 22.25 -11.98 -8.32
N PHE A 285 22.03 -11.74 -7.03
CA PHE A 285 21.00 -12.40 -6.25
C PHE A 285 19.61 -11.98 -6.75
N ASN A 286 18.75 -12.98 -7.00
CA ASN A 286 17.37 -12.75 -7.45
C ASN A 286 16.46 -12.39 -6.26
N GLU A 287 16.58 -11.16 -5.78
CA GLU A 287 15.76 -10.61 -4.68
C GLU A 287 14.27 -10.71 -4.98
N PRO A 288 13.46 -11.52 -4.28
CA PRO A 288 12.04 -11.70 -4.60
C PRO A 288 11.24 -10.39 -4.50
N ASP A 289 11.60 -9.46 -3.62
CA ASP A 289 10.94 -8.16 -3.55
C ASP A 289 11.37 -7.26 -4.72
N THR A 290 10.45 -7.02 -5.67
CA THR A 290 10.69 -6.18 -6.85
C THR A 290 11.09 -4.75 -6.50
N ARG A 291 10.50 -4.15 -5.46
CA ARG A 291 10.86 -2.80 -5.02
C ARG A 291 12.29 -2.76 -4.51
N LYS A 292 12.64 -3.71 -3.64
CA LYS A 292 14.01 -3.82 -3.12
C LYS A 292 15.00 -4.04 -4.26
N PHE A 293 14.70 -4.96 -5.18
CA PHE A 293 15.52 -5.21 -6.37
C PHE A 293 15.78 -3.93 -7.16
N LEU A 294 14.74 -3.14 -7.45
CA LEU A 294 14.84 -1.90 -8.22
C LEU A 294 15.60 -0.79 -7.47
N SER A 295 15.36 -0.63 -6.17
CA SER A 295 16.11 0.30 -5.31
C SER A 295 17.60 -0.03 -5.30
N ASP A 296 17.92 -1.31 -5.17
CA ASP A 296 19.29 -1.83 -5.18
C ASP A 296 19.94 -1.69 -6.57
N SER A 297 19.20 -1.95 -7.66
CA SER A 297 19.66 -1.71 -9.05
C SER A 297 20.05 -0.25 -9.28
N SER A 298 19.26 0.66 -8.73
CA SER A 298 19.44 2.11 -8.90
C SER A 298 20.74 2.62 -8.28
N ARG A 299 21.40 1.85 -7.41
CA ARG A 299 22.71 2.20 -6.81
C ARG A 299 23.80 2.38 -7.86
N TRP A 300 23.78 1.62 -8.96
CA TRP A 300 24.74 1.80 -10.05
C TRP A 300 24.58 3.16 -10.74
N SER A 301 23.35 3.61 -10.95
CA SER A 301 23.06 4.93 -11.53
C SER A 301 23.27 6.07 -10.53
N TYR A 302 23.05 5.80 -9.23
CA TYR A 302 23.08 6.82 -8.17
C TYR A 302 23.93 6.39 -6.97
N PRO A 303 25.25 6.21 -7.15
CA PRO A 303 26.14 5.67 -6.11
C PRO A 303 26.28 6.57 -4.87
N GLN A 304 26.05 7.87 -5.02
CA GLN A 304 26.19 8.87 -3.95
C GLN A 304 24.89 9.10 -3.17
N LYS A 305 23.77 8.53 -3.62
CA LYS A 305 22.47 8.70 -2.98
C LYS A 305 22.25 7.64 -1.92
N SER A 306 21.68 8.02 -0.80
CA SER A 306 21.20 7.10 0.23
C SER A 306 20.09 6.18 -0.30
N GLU A 307 19.78 5.11 0.43
CA GLU A 307 18.67 4.21 0.09
C GLU A 307 17.33 4.96 -0.02
N THR A 308 17.05 5.84 0.93
CA THR A 308 15.84 6.67 0.95
C THR A 308 15.75 7.58 -0.29
N GLU A 309 16.86 8.22 -0.67
CA GLU A 309 16.89 9.06 -1.88
C GLU A 309 16.68 8.25 -3.16
N ARG A 310 17.26 7.04 -3.26
CA ARG A 310 17.05 6.15 -4.41
C ARG A 310 15.61 5.65 -4.46
N ALA A 311 15.02 5.30 -3.33
CA ALA A 311 13.60 4.95 -3.23
C ALA A 311 12.71 6.11 -3.68
N GLN A 312 13.04 7.36 -3.31
CA GLN A 312 12.32 8.54 -3.76
C GLN A 312 12.47 8.81 -5.26
N ILE A 313 13.65 8.56 -5.83
CA ILE A 313 13.84 8.59 -7.28
C ILE A 313 12.95 7.55 -7.96
N LEU A 314 12.96 6.30 -7.49
CA LEU A 314 12.11 5.25 -8.07
C LEU A 314 10.62 5.63 -7.98
N ARG A 315 10.18 6.19 -6.86
CA ARG A 315 8.80 6.70 -6.68
C ARG A 315 8.43 7.79 -7.69
N SER A 316 9.36 8.67 -8.06
CA SER A 316 9.12 9.73 -9.04
C SER A 316 8.78 9.23 -10.45
N TYR A 317 8.98 7.93 -10.72
CA TYR A 317 8.56 7.33 -11.98
C TYR A 317 7.08 6.91 -11.98
N ASN A 318 6.40 6.89 -10.83
CA ASN A 318 4.96 6.57 -10.74
C ASN A 318 4.58 5.27 -11.49
N LEU A 319 5.32 4.19 -11.21
CA LEU A 319 5.22 2.93 -11.95
C LEU A 319 4.17 1.99 -11.35
N SER A 320 3.30 1.47 -12.21
CA SER A 320 2.40 0.36 -11.86
C SER A 320 3.18 -0.93 -11.54
N MET A 321 2.55 -1.93 -10.92
CA MET A 321 3.19 -3.22 -10.63
C MET A 321 3.71 -3.90 -11.90
N ALA A 322 2.93 -3.84 -12.99
CA ALA A 322 3.35 -4.38 -14.29
C ALA A 322 4.60 -3.68 -14.82
N GLN A 323 4.64 -2.34 -14.71
CA GLN A 323 5.80 -1.55 -15.13
C GLN A 323 7.03 -1.80 -14.24
N GLN A 324 6.85 -1.99 -12.92
CA GLN A 324 7.95 -2.36 -12.03
C GLN A 324 8.53 -3.74 -12.38
N ASN A 325 7.68 -4.72 -12.71
CA ASN A 325 8.12 -6.05 -13.13
C ASN A 325 8.87 -6.01 -14.47
N ARG A 326 8.45 -5.16 -15.42
CA ARG A 326 9.21 -4.90 -16.64
C ARG A 326 10.55 -4.23 -16.33
N LEU A 327 10.54 -3.17 -15.52
CA LEU A 327 11.73 -2.42 -15.15
C LEU A 327 12.77 -3.32 -14.46
N ARG A 328 12.31 -4.28 -13.66
CA ARG A 328 13.16 -5.28 -13.01
C ARG A 328 14.01 -6.04 -14.02
N GLN A 329 13.42 -6.45 -15.15
CA GLN A 329 14.13 -7.18 -16.21
C GLN A 329 15.13 -6.26 -16.94
N ASP A 330 14.73 -5.02 -17.20
CA ASP A 330 15.55 -4.06 -17.95
C ASP A 330 16.71 -3.47 -17.11
N MET A 331 16.58 -3.46 -15.78
CA MET A 331 17.54 -2.87 -14.84
C MET A 331 18.51 -3.89 -14.22
N GLU A 332 18.68 -5.09 -14.79
CA GLU A 332 19.66 -6.07 -14.30
C GLU A 332 21.07 -5.45 -14.17
N HIS A 333 21.44 -4.58 -15.11
CA HIS A 333 22.71 -3.85 -15.14
C HIS A 333 22.62 -2.37 -14.67
N GLY A 334 21.53 -2.00 -14.01
CA GLY A 334 21.46 -0.78 -13.20
C GLY A 334 21.23 0.56 -13.91
N ARG A 335 20.86 0.57 -15.20
CA ARG A 335 20.48 1.80 -15.94
C ARG A 335 18.98 1.84 -16.18
N PHE A 336 18.37 3.01 -15.99
CA PHE A 336 16.97 3.21 -16.34
C PHE A 336 16.80 3.20 -17.87
N PRO A 337 15.86 2.41 -18.40
CA PRO A 337 15.59 2.35 -19.83
C PRO A 337 14.82 3.59 -20.30
N GLU A 338 14.91 3.90 -21.60
CA GLU A 338 14.30 5.11 -22.18
C GLU A 338 12.78 5.18 -21.97
N TRP A 339 12.09 4.04 -22.04
CA TRP A 339 10.64 3.99 -21.82
C TRP A 339 10.25 4.46 -20.40
N ALA A 340 11.09 4.18 -19.40
CA ALA A 340 10.82 4.60 -18.02
C ALA A 340 10.96 6.12 -17.89
N GLU A 341 11.97 6.71 -18.54
CA GLU A 341 12.17 8.16 -18.59
C GLU A 341 11.05 8.87 -19.37
N GLN A 342 10.54 8.27 -20.45
CA GLN A 342 9.37 8.75 -21.16
C GLN A 342 8.10 8.70 -20.29
N HIS A 343 7.85 7.57 -19.61
CA HIS A 343 6.72 7.41 -18.68
C HIS A 343 6.78 8.41 -17.52
N LYS A 344 7.96 8.63 -16.94
CA LYS A 344 8.16 9.65 -15.91
C LYS A 344 7.75 11.04 -16.41
N ARG A 345 8.20 11.44 -17.60
CA ARG A 345 7.81 12.74 -18.20
C ARG A 345 6.31 12.84 -18.42
N LEU A 346 5.66 11.76 -18.87
CA LEU A 346 4.21 11.69 -19.02
C LEU A 346 3.49 11.90 -17.68
N THR A 347 3.87 11.15 -16.63
CA THR A 347 3.24 11.25 -15.29
C THR A 347 3.40 12.62 -14.64
N GLN A 348 4.46 13.35 -14.99
CA GLN A 348 4.73 14.71 -14.53
C GLN A 348 3.99 15.80 -15.31
N ASN A 349 3.40 15.50 -16.48
CA ASN A 349 2.67 16.47 -17.28
C ASN A 349 1.27 16.71 -16.69
N LEU A 350 1.10 17.77 -15.89
CA LEU A 350 -0.17 18.11 -15.26
C LEU A 350 -1.31 18.45 -16.24
N SER A 351 -1.00 18.73 -17.50
CA SER A 351 -1.98 19.12 -18.53
C SER A 351 -2.54 17.96 -19.34
N ASP A 352 -2.02 16.74 -19.13
CA ASP A 352 -2.36 15.56 -19.91
C ASP A 352 -2.96 14.48 -19.00
N ASP A 353 -4.29 14.31 -19.07
CA ASP A 353 -5.00 13.33 -18.25
C ASP A 353 -4.65 11.88 -18.61
N SER A 354 -4.07 11.62 -19.79
CA SER A 354 -3.60 10.28 -20.16
C SER A 354 -2.51 9.75 -19.24
N ARG A 355 -1.87 10.65 -18.48
CA ARG A 355 -0.92 10.32 -17.42
C ARG A 355 -1.47 9.36 -16.36
N PHE A 356 -2.79 9.22 -16.25
CA PHE A 356 -3.45 8.34 -15.29
C PHE A 356 -3.84 6.97 -15.85
N GLU A 357 -3.76 6.73 -17.17
CA GLU A 357 -4.28 5.51 -17.78
C GLU A 357 -3.67 4.24 -17.18
N GLN A 358 -2.35 4.19 -17.03
CA GLN A 358 -1.62 3.01 -16.53
C GLN A 358 -1.89 2.72 -15.03
N ILE A 359 -2.04 3.76 -14.21
CA ILE A 359 -2.41 3.59 -12.81
C ILE A 359 -3.90 3.23 -12.67
N ALA A 360 -4.76 3.73 -13.56
CA ALA A 360 -6.17 3.39 -13.60
C ALA A 360 -6.42 1.92 -13.93
N GLU A 361 -5.72 1.36 -14.92
CA GLU A 361 -5.78 -0.06 -15.28
C GLU A 361 -5.48 -0.99 -14.08
N GLU A 362 -4.61 -0.56 -13.16
CA GLU A 362 -4.27 -1.31 -11.96
C GLU A 362 -5.25 -1.03 -10.80
N LEU A 363 -5.47 0.24 -10.47
CA LEU A 363 -6.14 0.63 -9.23
C LEU A 363 -7.66 0.59 -9.35
N GLN A 364 -8.27 0.80 -10.52
CA GLN A 364 -9.73 0.76 -10.63
C GLN A 364 -10.30 -0.64 -10.31
N PRO A 365 -9.78 -1.75 -10.88
CA PRO A 365 -10.25 -3.09 -10.51
C PRO A 365 -9.99 -3.41 -9.02
N LEU A 366 -8.86 -2.93 -8.48
CA LEU A 366 -8.53 -3.10 -7.08
C LEU A 366 -9.52 -2.38 -6.16
N ILE A 367 -9.90 -1.14 -6.48
CA ILE A 367 -10.89 -0.35 -5.73
C ILE A 367 -12.25 -1.07 -5.71
N LEU A 368 -12.71 -1.57 -6.85
CA LEU A 368 -13.96 -2.33 -6.91
C LEU A 368 -13.87 -3.60 -6.06
N ARG A 369 -12.76 -4.34 -6.17
CA ARG A 369 -12.52 -5.54 -5.36
C ARG A 369 -12.48 -5.23 -3.86
N MET A 370 -11.95 -4.09 -3.44
CA MET A 370 -11.96 -3.67 -2.04
C MET A 370 -13.38 -3.44 -1.51
N ARG A 371 -14.30 -2.91 -2.32
CA ARG A 371 -15.71 -2.71 -1.95
C ARG A 371 -16.51 -4.01 -1.87
N GLU A 372 -16.19 -4.98 -2.73
CA GLU A 372 -16.92 -6.26 -2.81
C GLU A 372 -16.34 -7.34 -1.87
N GLY A 373 -15.01 -7.43 -1.78
CA GLY A 373 -14.30 -8.44 -1.00
C GLY A 373 -13.82 -7.97 0.37
N GLY A 374 -13.82 -6.66 0.61
CA GLY A 374 -13.35 -6.07 1.86
C GLY A 374 -11.84 -6.21 2.07
N GLN A 375 -11.40 -6.06 3.33
CA GLN A 375 -9.99 -6.22 3.70
C GLN A 375 -9.52 -7.67 3.53
N THR A 376 -8.48 -7.88 2.72
CA THR A 376 -7.85 -9.20 2.52
C THR A 376 -6.34 -9.13 2.81
N PRO A 377 -5.73 -10.18 3.36
CA PRO A 377 -4.27 -10.23 3.55
C PRO A 377 -3.50 -10.40 2.22
N TYR A 378 -4.19 -10.59 1.10
CA TYR A 378 -3.65 -10.91 -0.22
C TYR A 378 -3.77 -9.76 -1.23
N PHE A 379 -3.95 -8.52 -0.78
CA PHE A 379 -3.70 -7.40 -1.68
C PHE A 379 -2.17 -7.35 -1.87
N ASP A 380 -1.67 -8.07 -2.88
CA ASP A 380 -0.26 -8.34 -3.22
C ASP A 380 0.56 -7.08 -3.59
N SER A 381 0.12 -5.89 -3.17
CA SER A 381 0.81 -4.64 -3.44
C SER A 381 1.35 -4.05 -2.15
N HIS A 382 2.65 -3.73 -2.14
CA HIS A 382 3.18 -2.72 -1.22
C HIS A 382 2.25 -1.49 -1.25
N PRO A 383 2.06 -0.82 -0.10
CA PRO A 383 1.18 0.34 0.00
C PRO A 383 1.43 1.35 -1.15
N VAL A 384 0.37 1.92 -1.72
CA VAL A 384 0.48 2.72 -2.96
C VAL A 384 1.37 3.94 -2.77
N GLU A 385 1.43 4.49 -1.56
CA GLU A 385 2.30 5.58 -1.16
C GLU A 385 3.77 5.18 -1.21
N GLN A 386 4.10 3.89 -1.20
CA GLN A 386 5.46 3.46 -1.44
C GLN A 386 5.81 3.51 -2.93
N ARG A 387 4.85 3.34 -3.84
CA ARG A 387 5.09 3.18 -5.29
C ARG A 387 4.99 4.49 -6.07
N TYR A 388 4.07 5.34 -5.66
CA TYR A 388 3.77 6.58 -6.36
C TYR A 388 4.31 7.80 -5.59
N GLU A 389 4.64 8.84 -6.33
CA GLU A 389 4.85 10.17 -5.75
C GLU A 389 3.53 10.67 -5.14
N GLU A 390 3.62 11.34 -3.98
CA GLU A 390 2.44 11.78 -3.22
C GLU A 390 1.56 12.74 -4.02
N SER A 391 2.16 13.69 -4.73
CA SER A 391 1.48 14.67 -5.58
C SER A 391 0.69 13.99 -6.71
N PHE A 392 1.34 13.03 -7.39
CA PHE A 392 0.74 12.26 -8.48
C PHE A 392 -0.40 11.38 -7.99
N LEU A 393 -0.19 10.64 -6.89
CA LEU A 393 -1.22 9.79 -6.29
C LEU A 393 -2.44 10.62 -5.87
N LYS A 394 -2.22 11.77 -5.23
CA LYS A 394 -3.30 12.67 -4.84
C LYS A 394 -4.11 13.14 -6.05
N SER A 395 -3.45 13.60 -7.12
CA SER A 395 -4.14 14.01 -8.35
C SER A 395 -4.86 12.85 -9.03
N TYR A 396 -4.31 11.64 -8.99
CA TYR A 396 -5.00 10.44 -9.49
C TYR A 396 -6.26 10.13 -8.68
N LEU A 397 -6.18 10.18 -7.34
CA LEU A 397 -7.34 9.93 -6.48
C LEU A 397 -8.45 10.95 -6.74
N GLU A 398 -8.10 12.23 -6.91
CA GLU A 398 -9.04 13.28 -7.31
C GLU A 398 -9.66 12.98 -8.69
N HIS A 399 -8.85 12.59 -9.68
CA HIS A 399 -9.32 12.16 -11.01
C HIS A 399 -10.24 10.93 -10.94
N ALA A 400 -9.96 9.99 -10.03
CA ALA A 400 -10.76 8.80 -9.78
C ALA A 400 -12.06 9.09 -9.00
N GLY A 401 -12.32 10.35 -8.62
CA GLY A 401 -13.54 10.81 -7.96
C GLY A 401 -13.48 10.84 -6.43
N TYR A 402 -12.30 10.63 -5.82
CA TYR A 402 -12.14 10.79 -4.38
C TYR A 402 -12.06 12.26 -3.98
N GLN A 403 -12.61 12.54 -2.81
CA GLN A 403 -12.50 13.81 -2.11
C GLN A 403 -11.93 13.57 -0.72
N ARG A 404 -11.44 14.63 -0.07
CA ARG A 404 -10.91 14.59 1.30
C ARG A 404 -11.78 15.41 2.24
N ASN A 405 -12.14 14.85 3.38
CA ASN A 405 -12.93 15.56 4.38
C ASN A 405 -12.03 16.31 5.38
N GLN A 406 -12.65 16.97 6.36
CA GLN A 406 -11.93 17.75 7.40
C GLN A 406 -11.00 16.89 8.29
N HIS A 407 -11.19 15.57 8.30
CA HIS A 407 -10.36 14.60 9.02
C HIS A 407 -9.35 13.92 8.08
N ASP A 408 -9.27 14.40 6.84
CA ASP A 408 -8.37 13.95 5.80
C ASP A 408 -8.55 12.46 5.46
N TYR A 409 -9.78 11.94 5.61
CA TYR A 409 -10.19 10.66 5.03
C TYR A 409 -10.61 10.85 3.57
N LEU A 410 -10.30 9.86 2.73
CA LEU A 410 -10.83 9.73 1.38
C LEU A 410 -12.30 9.32 1.46
N TYR A 411 -13.13 10.03 0.71
CA TYR A 411 -14.54 9.72 0.57
C TYR A 411 -15.01 9.89 -0.87
N ARG A 412 -16.20 9.35 -1.15
CA ARG A 412 -16.91 9.51 -2.43
C ARG A 412 -18.36 9.86 -2.18
N THR A 413 -18.98 10.54 -3.14
CA THR A 413 -20.41 10.91 -3.12
C THR A 413 -21.22 10.22 -4.19
N ASP A 414 -20.57 9.41 -5.03
CA ASP A 414 -21.17 8.69 -6.16
C ASP A 414 -21.30 7.18 -5.89
N ILE A 415 -20.97 6.71 -4.68
CA ILE A 415 -21.32 5.35 -4.24
C ILE A 415 -22.86 5.30 -4.11
N PRO A 416 -23.57 4.48 -4.90
CA PRO A 416 -25.00 4.68 -5.08
C PRO A 416 -25.80 4.21 -3.87
N ALA A 417 -25.35 3.18 -3.14
CA ALA A 417 -26.04 2.71 -1.96
C ALA A 417 -25.12 2.16 -0.89
N MET A 418 -25.59 2.13 0.35
CA MET A 418 -24.99 1.38 1.46
C MET A 418 -26.07 0.58 2.18
N PHE A 419 -25.70 -0.59 2.71
CA PHE A 419 -26.61 -1.46 3.44
C PHE A 419 -26.42 -1.31 4.95
N ARG A 420 -27.50 -1.42 5.71
CA ARG A 420 -27.45 -1.29 7.16
C ARG A 420 -28.48 -2.18 7.83
N ALA A 421 -28.04 -2.94 8.84
CA ALA A 421 -28.98 -3.53 9.79
C ALA A 421 -29.46 -2.49 10.81
N ASP A 422 -30.75 -2.51 11.11
CA ASP A 422 -31.32 -1.71 12.19
C ASP A 422 -32.50 -2.43 12.86
N LEU A 423 -32.78 -2.10 14.12
CA LEU A 423 -33.92 -2.66 14.86
C LEU A 423 -35.21 -1.89 14.65
N ARG A 424 -35.09 -0.63 14.24
CA ARG A 424 -36.24 0.25 14.07
C ARG A 424 -37.10 -0.26 12.93
N THR A 425 -38.41 -0.24 13.13
CA THR A 425 -39.38 -0.72 12.14
C THR A 425 -39.43 0.26 10.96
N PRO A 426 -39.80 -0.19 9.75
CA PRO A 426 -40.00 0.74 8.63
C PRO A 426 -41.08 1.78 8.95
N PHE A 427 -42.07 1.45 9.79
CA PHE A 427 -43.14 2.36 10.19
C PHE A 427 -42.64 3.50 11.07
N GLU A 428 -41.73 3.24 12.00
CA GLU A 428 -41.07 4.27 12.80
C GLU A 428 -40.27 5.22 11.90
N LEU A 429 -39.44 4.68 11.00
CA LEU A 429 -38.63 5.51 10.10
C LEU A 429 -39.49 6.40 9.19
N ALA A 430 -40.58 5.84 8.65
CA ALA A 430 -41.53 6.57 7.83
C ALA A 430 -42.29 7.66 8.62
N ARG A 431 -42.72 7.37 9.85
CA ARG A 431 -43.46 8.30 10.70
C ARG A 431 -42.59 9.48 11.14
N ASP A 432 -41.34 9.21 11.50
CA ASP A 432 -40.37 10.22 11.90
C ASP A 432 -39.78 10.97 10.69
N LYS A 433 -40.02 10.43 9.48
CA LYS A 433 -39.51 10.91 8.19
C LYS A 433 -37.99 10.93 8.08
N ARG A 434 -37.30 10.23 8.98
CA ARG A 434 -35.85 10.23 9.08
C ARG A 434 -35.31 9.04 9.87
N LEU A 435 -34.01 8.79 9.71
CA LEU A 435 -33.19 7.90 10.52
C LEU A 435 -32.13 8.71 11.26
N VAL A 436 -32.14 8.66 12.59
CA VAL A 436 -31.17 9.35 13.46
C VAL A 436 -30.31 8.35 14.21
N LYS A 437 -28.99 8.56 14.35
CA LYS A 437 -28.11 7.63 15.10
C LYS A 437 -28.58 7.48 16.56
N LEU A 438 -28.94 6.27 17.03
CA LEU A 438 -29.30 6.05 18.46
C LEU A 438 -28.05 6.05 19.35
N ARG A 439 -26.98 5.39 18.90
CA ARG A 439 -25.62 5.46 19.44
C ARG A 439 -24.70 5.80 18.28
N GLY A 440 -23.75 6.71 18.48
CA GLY A 440 -22.86 7.19 17.42
C GLY A 440 -21.53 6.47 17.39
N ASN A 441 -20.97 6.34 16.20
CA ASN A 441 -19.52 6.21 16.04
C ASN A 441 -18.87 7.57 16.37
N PRO A 442 -17.59 7.60 16.74
CA PRO A 442 -16.83 8.84 16.78
C PRO A 442 -17.02 9.61 15.46
N SER A 443 -17.29 10.91 15.55
CA SER A 443 -17.47 11.77 14.37
C SER A 443 -16.13 12.15 13.71
N ASP A 444 -15.10 11.33 13.86
CA ASP A 444 -13.70 11.60 13.52
C ASP A 444 -13.31 11.17 12.09
N SER A 445 -14.29 10.71 11.32
CA SER A 445 -14.06 10.01 10.05
C SER A 445 -14.89 10.57 8.90
N THR A 446 -15.98 11.27 9.18
CA THR A 446 -16.85 11.95 8.21
C THR A 446 -16.93 13.44 8.53
N THR A 447 -17.31 14.29 7.57
CA THR A 447 -17.49 15.75 7.83
C THR A 447 -18.61 16.03 8.83
N LYS A 448 -19.71 15.26 8.78
CA LYS A 448 -20.83 15.35 9.72
C LYS A 448 -20.78 14.18 10.71
N SER A 449 -21.94 13.77 11.24
CA SER A 449 -22.00 12.61 12.12
C SER A 449 -21.70 11.33 11.37
N ALA A 450 -20.69 10.59 11.83
CA ALA A 450 -20.36 9.30 11.26
C ALA A 450 -21.45 8.27 11.56
N PHE A 451 -21.89 7.57 10.53
CA PHE A 451 -22.91 6.53 10.65
C PHE A 451 -22.46 5.27 9.92
N SER A 452 -22.27 4.18 10.68
CA SER A 452 -21.80 2.91 10.14
C SER A 452 -22.80 2.30 9.15
N ALA A 453 -22.28 1.78 8.05
CA ALA A 453 -23.01 0.97 7.08
C ALA A 453 -22.01 0.02 6.40
N THR A 454 -22.51 -0.93 5.61
CA THR A 454 -21.66 -1.90 4.91
C THR A 454 -21.91 -1.90 3.41
N PHE A 455 -20.86 -2.27 2.66
CA PHE A 455 -20.88 -2.36 1.20
C PHE A 455 -21.64 -3.58 0.66
N GLY A 456 -21.95 -4.59 1.48
CA GLY A 456 -22.58 -5.85 1.03
C GLY A 456 -23.93 -6.15 1.68
N ALA A 457 -24.92 -6.57 0.90
CA ALA A 457 -26.26 -6.91 1.38
C ALA A 457 -26.25 -8.09 2.37
N ALA A 458 -25.55 -9.18 2.03
CA ALA A 458 -25.39 -10.33 2.94
C ALA A 458 -24.64 -9.96 4.22
N ASN A 459 -23.65 -9.07 4.14
CA ASN A 459 -22.93 -8.61 5.33
C ASN A 459 -23.88 -7.90 6.30
N ALA A 460 -24.80 -7.07 5.79
CA ALA A 460 -25.81 -6.42 6.60
C ALA A 460 -26.71 -7.42 7.35
N LEU A 461 -27.04 -8.58 6.77
CA LEU A 461 -27.82 -9.61 7.47
C LEU A 461 -27.14 -10.10 8.75
N SER A 462 -25.81 -10.23 8.77
CA SER A 462 -25.08 -10.67 9.96
C SER A 462 -25.25 -9.73 11.15
N TYR A 463 -25.60 -8.46 10.89
CA TYR A 463 -25.85 -7.42 11.90
C TYR A 463 -27.29 -7.31 12.37
N THR A 464 -28.19 -8.14 11.85
CA THR A 464 -29.60 -8.19 12.30
C THR A 464 -29.78 -8.97 13.61
N GLY A 465 -28.78 -9.75 14.01
CA GLY A 465 -28.71 -10.45 15.29
C GLY A 465 -28.38 -9.48 16.43
N PHE A 466 -29.28 -8.54 16.73
CA PHE A 466 -29.11 -7.65 17.86
C PHE A 466 -29.29 -8.44 19.15
N ASP A 467 -28.28 -8.52 20.00
CA ASP A 467 -28.37 -9.23 21.28
C ASP A 467 -29.28 -8.50 22.28
N TYR A 468 -29.68 -9.19 23.35
CA TYR A 468 -30.51 -8.58 24.41
C TYR A 468 -29.83 -7.39 25.08
N TYR A 469 -28.50 -7.44 25.18
CA TYR A 469 -27.67 -6.36 25.73
C TYR A 469 -27.39 -5.25 24.71
N SER A 470 -27.96 -5.32 23.51
CA SER A 470 -27.86 -4.27 22.51
C SER A 470 -28.63 -3.05 23.01
N ASN A 471 -27.87 -2.00 23.35
CA ASN A 471 -28.40 -0.71 23.78
C ASN A 471 -29.57 -0.16 22.93
N PRO A 472 -29.67 -0.39 21.59
CA PRO A 472 -30.79 0.13 20.79
C PRO A 472 -32.17 -0.42 21.19
N ARG A 473 -32.28 -1.63 21.78
CA ARG A 473 -33.56 -2.18 22.28
C ARG A 473 -34.12 -1.42 23.48
N HIS A 474 -33.27 -0.63 24.15
CA HIS A 474 -33.68 0.17 25.30
C HIS A 474 -34.35 1.49 24.90
N TYR A 475 -34.43 1.80 23.60
CA TYR A 475 -35.10 2.97 23.07
C TYR A 475 -36.41 2.55 22.41
N ASN A 476 -37.52 3.18 22.79
CA ASN A 476 -38.83 2.92 22.18
C ASN A 476 -39.05 3.72 20.89
N THR A 477 -38.32 4.82 20.72
CA THR A 477 -38.41 5.71 19.56
C THR A 477 -37.04 6.31 19.27
N GLN A 478 -36.88 6.86 18.06
CA GLN A 478 -35.67 7.61 17.68
C GLN A 478 -35.49 8.92 18.47
N ALA A 479 -36.58 9.44 19.04
CA ALA A 479 -36.61 10.67 19.81
C ALA A 479 -36.10 10.49 21.24
N ASN A 480 -36.17 9.28 21.80
CA ASN A 480 -35.69 9.05 23.16
C ASN A 480 -34.18 9.33 23.27
N LEU A 481 -33.82 10.32 24.08
CA LEU A 481 -32.43 10.69 24.33
C LEU A 481 -31.73 9.68 25.23
N TYR A 482 -32.47 9.15 26.21
CA TYR A 482 -31.99 8.19 27.19
C TYR A 482 -32.65 6.82 26.99
N PRO A 483 -31.93 5.72 27.28
CA PRO A 483 -32.53 4.39 27.33
C PRO A 483 -33.56 4.32 28.47
N GLY A 484 -34.64 3.57 28.27
CA GLY A 484 -35.62 3.29 29.31
C GLY A 484 -35.05 2.41 30.43
N HIS A 485 -35.66 2.49 31.62
CA HIS A 485 -35.15 1.82 32.82
C HIS A 485 -35.30 0.29 32.83
N PHE A 486 -34.24 -0.38 33.35
CA PHE A 486 -34.18 -1.81 33.62
C PHE A 486 -33.89 -2.02 35.13
N SER A 487 -34.90 -1.86 35.98
CA SER A 487 -34.82 -1.92 37.47
C SER A 487 -34.04 -0.80 38.17
N ASP A 488 -34.33 -0.60 39.46
CA ASP A 488 -33.80 0.48 40.31
C ASP A 488 -32.28 0.40 40.59
N SER A 489 -31.62 -0.69 40.18
CA SER A 489 -30.22 -0.99 40.50
C SER A 489 -29.23 -0.76 39.34
N ASP A 490 -29.70 -0.64 38.10
CA ASP A 490 -28.80 -0.57 36.95
C ASP A 490 -28.55 0.87 36.53
N SER A 491 -27.38 1.37 36.93
CA SER A 491 -26.79 2.59 36.39
C SER A 491 -26.34 2.36 34.94
N SER A 492 -27.30 2.19 34.02
CA SER A 492 -27.02 2.28 32.59
C SER A 492 -26.65 3.73 32.28
N SER A 493 -25.35 4.01 32.33
CA SER A 493 -24.74 5.30 32.00
C SER A 493 -24.76 5.60 30.49
N GLY A 494 -25.71 5.01 29.76
CA GLY A 494 -25.86 5.07 28.30
C GLY A 494 -26.21 6.46 27.79
N TYR A 495 -25.27 7.38 27.91
CA TYR A 495 -25.30 8.66 27.21
C TYR A 495 -25.11 8.37 25.72
N ARG A 496 -25.91 9.03 24.87
CA ARG A 496 -25.62 9.12 23.43
C ARG A 496 -24.22 9.73 23.31
N HIS A 497 -23.21 9.01 22.79
CA HIS A 497 -21.96 9.66 22.39
C HIS A 497 -22.29 10.65 21.26
N ASN A 498 -22.48 11.92 21.62
CA ASN A 498 -22.65 13.00 20.66
C ASN A 498 -21.59 14.05 20.97
N SER A 499 -20.51 14.04 20.19
CA SER A 499 -19.50 15.10 20.19
C SER A 499 -19.86 16.26 19.24
N ALA A 500 -20.92 16.11 18.44
CA ALA A 500 -21.39 17.15 17.55
C ALA A 500 -22.30 18.10 18.32
N GLU A 501 -22.09 19.41 18.16
CA GLU A 501 -23.05 20.42 18.60
C GLU A 501 -24.42 20.06 18.02
N GLU A 502 -25.40 19.82 18.89
CA GLU A 502 -26.78 19.64 18.48
C GLU A 502 -27.22 20.96 17.85
N SER A 503 -27.10 21.11 16.52
CA SER A 503 -27.71 22.24 15.83
C SER A 503 -29.19 22.18 16.11
N ASP A 504 -29.86 23.29 16.43
CA ASP A 504 -31.31 23.40 16.61
C ASP A 504 -32.10 22.50 15.64
N THR A 505 -32.34 21.24 16.00
CA THR A 505 -32.96 20.27 15.10
C THR A 505 -34.46 20.37 15.28
N SER A 506 -35.20 20.41 14.18
CA SER A 506 -36.67 20.25 14.13
C SER A 506 -37.18 18.87 14.61
N PHE A 507 -36.32 18.09 15.25
CA PHE A 507 -36.62 16.79 15.83
C PHE A 507 -36.45 16.92 17.34
N GLU A 508 -37.57 17.15 18.03
CA GLU A 508 -37.59 17.30 19.47
C GLU A 508 -37.17 15.98 20.13
N MET A 509 -36.07 16.03 20.86
CA MET A 509 -35.62 14.88 21.63
C MET A 509 -36.49 14.74 22.87
N ASP A 510 -36.92 13.51 23.14
CA ASP A 510 -37.61 13.15 24.36
C ASP A 510 -36.58 12.88 25.46
N HIS A 511 -36.59 13.72 26.49
CA HIS A 511 -35.72 13.64 27.66
C HIS A 511 -36.24 12.66 28.73
N SER A 512 -37.36 11.98 28.49
CA SER A 512 -37.89 10.98 29.42
C SER A 512 -36.91 9.82 29.61
N ARG A 513 -36.85 9.30 30.84
CA ARG A 513 -35.96 8.20 31.26
C ARG A 513 -36.76 6.98 31.73
N ASP A 514 -38.00 7.20 32.17
CA ASP A 514 -38.83 6.22 32.89
C ASP A 514 -39.97 5.65 32.04
N TYR A 515 -39.67 5.20 30.82
CA TYR A 515 -40.66 4.57 29.94
C TYR A 515 -40.47 3.04 29.86
N PRO A 516 -41.56 2.26 29.68
CA PRO A 516 -41.48 0.80 29.57
C PRO A 516 -40.79 0.38 28.27
N LEU A 517 -39.94 -0.64 28.31
CA LEU A 517 -39.21 -1.12 27.13
C LEU A 517 -40.11 -1.98 26.22
N LEU A 518 -40.64 -1.38 25.15
CA LEU A 518 -41.57 -2.04 24.22
C LEU A 518 -40.87 -3.11 23.38
N ARG A 519 -39.64 -2.85 22.94
CA ARG A 519 -38.87 -3.71 22.01
C ARG A 519 -38.16 -4.88 22.69
N ARG A 520 -38.37 -5.08 24.00
CA ARG A 520 -37.62 -6.07 24.79
C ARG A 520 -37.71 -7.49 24.22
N LYS A 521 -38.86 -7.84 23.65
CA LYS A 521 -39.13 -9.17 23.09
C LYS A 521 -38.89 -9.25 21.57
N GLN A 522 -38.58 -8.13 20.91
CA GLN A 522 -38.34 -8.11 19.47
C GLN A 522 -37.15 -9.03 19.13
N THR A 523 -37.32 -9.90 18.14
CA THR A 523 -36.23 -10.75 17.63
C THR A 523 -35.90 -10.45 16.18
N LEU A 524 -36.82 -9.82 15.45
CA LEU A 524 -36.63 -9.40 14.08
C LEU A 524 -35.74 -8.14 14.01
N GLY A 525 -34.64 -8.25 13.26
CA GLY A 525 -33.86 -7.11 12.77
C GLY A 525 -34.14 -6.87 11.29
N PHE A 526 -33.96 -5.63 10.84
CA PHE A 526 -34.25 -5.22 9.47
C PHE A 526 -32.97 -4.87 8.73
N VAL A 527 -32.92 -5.19 7.44
CA VAL A 527 -31.88 -4.68 6.54
C VAL A 527 -32.47 -3.56 5.71
N TYR A 528 -31.82 -2.40 5.75
CA TYR A 528 -32.15 -1.25 4.93
C TYR A 528 -31.07 -1.05 3.88
N VAL A 529 -31.49 -0.66 2.68
CA VAL A 529 -30.62 -0.07 1.66
C VAL A 529 -30.87 1.43 1.63
N ILE A 530 -29.78 2.19 1.77
CA ILE A 530 -29.80 3.64 1.89
C ILE A 530 -29.28 4.25 0.59
N ASP A 531 -30.03 5.18 0.00
CA ASP A 531 -29.57 5.98 -1.14
C ASP A 531 -28.51 6.98 -0.71
N THR A 532 -27.25 6.67 -1.04
CA THR A 532 -26.07 7.45 -0.67
C THR A 532 -25.56 8.36 -1.77
N ARG A 533 -26.28 8.48 -2.90
CA ARG A 533 -25.94 9.46 -3.94
C ARG A 533 -25.98 10.87 -3.37
N GLY A 534 -24.89 11.61 -3.54
CA GLY A 534 -24.67 12.96 -2.98
C GLY A 534 -24.34 12.98 -1.48
N ILE A 535 -24.18 11.83 -0.82
CA ILE A 535 -23.79 11.72 0.58
C ILE A 535 -22.33 11.28 0.64
N GLU A 536 -21.53 11.90 1.50
CA GLU A 536 -20.16 11.46 1.78
C GLU A 536 -20.19 10.02 2.34
N VAL A 537 -19.55 9.11 1.61
CA VAL A 537 -19.29 7.72 2.00
C VAL A 537 -17.78 7.55 2.13
N VAL A 538 -17.32 7.20 3.32
CA VAL A 538 -15.92 6.97 3.67
C VAL A 538 -15.68 5.46 3.73
N PRO A 539 -15.02 4.85 2.72
CA PRO A 539 -14.76 3.42 2.71
C PRO A 539 -13.53 3.12 3.58
N ARG A 540 -13.66 2.24 4.58
CA ARG A 540 -12.56 1.91 5.49
C ARG A 540 -11.36 1.33 4.75
N VAL A 541 -11.60 0.27 3.98
CA VAL A 541 -10.56 -0.51 3.30
C VAL A 541 -9.81 0.35 2.28
N GLU A 542 -10.51 1.15 1.49
CA GLU A 542 -9.85 2.06 0.53
C GLU A 542 -8.94 3.07 1.24
N ASN A 543 -9.30 3.55 2.43
CA ASN A 543 -8.42 4.44 3.20
C ASN A 543 -7.18 3.73 3.76
N ILE A 544 -7.29 2.47 4.18
CA ILE A 544 -6.14 1.68 4.61
C ILE A 544 -5.12 1.58 3.47
N TYR A 545 -5.59 1.28 2.25
CA TYR A 545 -4.70 1.01 1.11
C TYR A 545 -4.28 2.25 0.32
N LEU A 546 -5.08 3.32 0.30
CA LEU A 546 -4.84 4.50 -0.55
C LEU A 546 -4.47 5.76 0.24
N ASN A 547 -4.63 5.75 1.57
CA ASN A 547 -4.49 6.94 2.40
C ASN A 547 -3.75 6.69 3.73
N ASP A 548 -3.32 5.46 4.02
CA ASP A 548 -2.72 5.04 5.29
C ASP A 548 -3.56 5.49 6.51
N LYS A 549 -4.88 5.34 6.40
CA LYS A 549 -5.84 5.69 7.47
C LYS A 549 -6.80 4.56 7.75
N ASP A 550 -7.12 4.42 9.02
CA ASP A 550 -8.05 3.40 9.50
C ASP A 550 -8.95 3.95 10.61
N PHE A 551 -10.15 3.39 10.69
CA PHE A 551 -11.08 3.59 11.80
C PHE A 551 -11.60 2.23 12.27
N ASP A 552 -12.04 2.16 13.53
CA ASP A 552 -12.61 0.92 14.07
C ASP A 552 -13.85 0.49 13.26
N GLY A 553 -13.79 -0.72 12.72
CA GLY A 553 -14.83 -1.31 11.88
C GLY A 553 -14.46 -2.65 11.24
N ASP A 554 -15.44 -3.29 10.61
CA ASP A 554 -15.28 -4.60 9.96
C ASP A 554 -14.56 -4.54 8.60
N LYS A 555 -14.53 -5.66 7.87
CA LYS A 555 -13.86 -5.78 6.56
C LYS A 555 -14.60 -5.10 5.41
N LEU A 556 -15.90 -4.86 5.50
CA LEU A 556 -16.76 -4.25 4.49
C LEU A 556 -17.43 -2.96 5.02
N GLU A 557 -16.89 -2.37 6.08
CA GLU A 557 -17.47 -1.22 6.73
C GLU A 557 -17.14 0.08 5.97
N GLY A 558 -18.16 0.91 5.84
CA GLY A 558 -18.03 2.30 5.47
C GLY A 558 -18.75 3.18 6.48
N ARG A 559 -18.37 4.46 6.51
CA ARG A 559 -19.08 5.46 7.31
C ARG A 559 -19.75 6.45 6.36
N ILE A 560 -21.07 6.61 6.50
CA ILE A 560 -21.83 7.61 5.76
C ILE A 560 -21.99 8.87 6.61
N SER A 561 -21.84 10.02 5.98
CA SER A 561 -21.93 11.34 6.62
C SER A 561 -23.40 11.69 6.85
N MET A 562 -23.88 11.42 8.06
CA MET A 562 -25.26 11.67 8.44
C MET A 562 -25.46 13.17 8.79
N PRO A 563 -26.44 13.86 8.20
CA PRO A 563 -26.84 15.20 8.63
C PRO A 563 -27.28 15.24 10.10
N THR A 564 -27.13 16.37 10.77
CA THR A 564 -27.61 16.55 12.16
C THR A 564 -29.09 16.22 12.29
N ARG A 565 -29.88 16.54 11.26
CA ARG A 565 -31.33 16.23 11.17
C ARG A 565 -31.65 14.74 10.93
N GLY A 566 -30.66 13.86 10.73
CA GLY A 566 -30.85 12.47 10.30
C GLY A 566 -30.89 12.29 8.78
N ILE A 567 -30.86 11.04 8.33
CA ILE A 567 -31.04 10.64 6.92
C ILE A 567 -32.54 10.65 6.61
N SER A 568 -32.96 11.32 5.55
CA SER A 568 -34.38 11.39 5.14
C SER A 568 -34.97 10.00 4.86
N ALA A 569 -36.21 9.75 5.29
CA ALA A 569 -36.90 8.47 5.05
C ALA A 569 -37.10 8.16 3.55
N GLU A 570 -37.11 9.18 2.69
CA GLU A 570 -37.20 8.99 1.23
C GLU A 570 -36.00 8.19 0.66
N ARG A 571 -34.86 8.23 1.36
CA ARG A 571 -33.62 7.53 1.00
C ARG A 571 -33.55 6.12 1.60
N ILE A 572 -34.54 5.70 2.38
CA ILE A 572 -34.48 4.47 3.17
C ILE A 572 -35.47 3.46 2.62
N TRP A 573 -34.95 2.31 2.22
CA TRP A 573 -35.71 1.25 1.61
C TRP A 573 -35.49 -0.02 2.41
N LEU A 574 -36.57 -0.67 2.84
CA LEU A 574 -36.51 -1.94 3.52
C LEU A 574 -36.27 -3.05 2.50
N VAL A 575 -35.23 -3.84 2.73
CA VAL A 575 -34.89 -4.99 1.91
C VAL A 575 -35.72 -6.20 2.34
N ASN A 576 -36.28 -6.92 1.37
CA ASN A 576 -36.95 -8.19 1.58
C ASN A 576 -35.98 -9.22 2.20
N SER A 577 -36.49 -10.12 3.03
CA SER A 577 -35.68 -11.16 3.69
C SER A 577 -34.88 -12.07 2.74
N ASP A 578 -35.32 -12.21 1.49
CA ASP A 578 -34.59 -12.96 0.44
C ASP A 578 -33.56 -12.12 -0.34
N LEU A 579 -33.38 -10.85 0.04
CA LEU A 579 -32.51 -9.86 -0.59
C LEU A 579 -32.77 -9.61 -2.09
N SER A 580 -33.93 -10.00 -2.64
CA SER A 580 -34.22 -9.85 -4.07
C SER A 580 -34.71 -8.47 -4.47
N GLN A 581 -35.30 -7.73 -3.53
CA GLN A 581 -35.90 -6.42 -3.76
C GLN A 581 -36.06 -5.62 -2.47
N ALA A 582 -36.32 -4.33 -2.61
CA ALA A 582 -36.61 -3.43 -1.50
C ALA A 582 -37.74 -2.46 -1.86
N ALA A 583 -38.48 -2.00 -0.85
CA ALA A 583 -39.46 -0.93 -1.01
C ALA A 583 -39.17 0.21 -0.03
N ARG A 584 -39.48 1.45 -0.43
CA ARG A 584 -39.30 2.62 0.42
C ARG A 584 -40.17 2.51 1.67
N VAL A 585 -39.63 2.90 2.83
CA VAL A 585 -40.32 2.76 4.11
C VAL A 585 -41.66 3.50 4.17
N GLU A 586 -41.78 4.64 3.48
CA GLU A 586 -43.04 5.40 3.35
C GLU A 586 -44.11 4.64 2.56
N ASP A 587 -43.70 3.91 1.52
CA ASP A 587 -44.62 3.11 0.70
C ASP A 587 -45.10 1.88 1.48
N ILE A 588 -44.25 1.31 2.32
CA ILE A 588 -44.59 0.21 3.23
C ILE A 588 -45.59 0.67 4.30
N LEU A 589 -45.40 1.85 4.89
CA LEU A 589 -46.36 2.42 5.84
C LEU A 589 -47.73 2.67 5.17
N ARG A 590 -47.73 3.21 3.95
CA ARG A 590 -48.95 3.47 3.18
C ARG A 590 -49.68 2.19 2.80
N GLU A 591 -48.96 1.14 2.39
CA GLU A 591 -49.53 -0.17 2.09
C GLU A 591 -50.09 -0.87 3.33
N ALA A 592 -49.46 -0.69 4.50
CA ALA A 592 -49.95 -1.27 5.75
C ALA A 592 -51.25 -0.61 6.23
N GLY A 593 -51.44 0.69 5.99
CA GLY A 593 -52.63 1.43 6.39
C GLY A 593 -52.96 1.26 7.87
N ASP A 594 -54.23 0.96 8.17
CA ASP A 594 -54.72 0.79 9.54
C ASP A 594 -54.07 -0.40 10.29
N ASN A 595 -53.42 -1.33 9.57
CA ASN A 595 -52.75 -2.47 10.18
C ASN A 595 -51.34 -2.16 10.71
N ALA A 596 -50.76 -1.00 10.37
CA ALA A 596 -49.37 -0.68 10.71
C ALA A 596 -49.07 -0.78 12.21
N GLU A 597 -49.97 -0.27 13.06
CA GLU A 597 -49.80 -0.33 14.52
C GLU A 597 -49.88 -1.77 15.07
N ALA A 598 -50.77 -2.60 14.50
CA ALA A 598 -50.92 -3.99 14.90
C ALA A 598 -49.68 -4.82 14.52
N ILE A 599 -49.15 -4.63 13.30
CA ILE A 599 -47.92 -5.28 12.83
C ILE A 599 -46.74 -4.86 13.70
N GLU A 600 -46.57 -3.56 13.95
CA GLU A 600 -45.48 -3.04 14.80
C GLU A 600 -45.49 -3.61 16.22
N LYS A 601 -46.67 -3.66 16.86
CA LYS A 601 -46.81 -4.26 18.20
C LYS A 601 -46.52 -5.76 18.20
N ALA A 602 -46.90 -6.49 17.15
CA ALA A 602 -46.59 -7.91 17.01
C ALA A 602 -45.06 -8.13 16.88
N THR A 603 -44.39 -7.30 16.09
CA THR A 603 -42.92 -7.31 15.95
C THR A 603 -42.24 -7.03 17.29
N TRP A 604 -42.68 -6.01 18.05
CA TRP A 604 -42.14 -5.72 19.39
C TRP A 604 -42.37 -6.85 20.40
N ALA A 605 -43.51 -7.54 20.29
CA ALA A 605 -43.84 -8.69 21.13
C ALA A 605 -43.01 -9.95 20.80
N GLY A 606 -42.21 -9.93 19.72
CA GLY A 606 -41.43 -11.06 19.24
C GLY A 606 -42.27 -12.13 18.54
N ALA A 607 -43.46 -11.77 18.04
CA ALA A 607 -44.30 -12.68 17.27
C ALA A 607 -43.66 -13.02 15.90
N ASP A 608 -42.92 -12.05 15.34
CA ASP A 608 -42.11 -12.24 14.15
C ASP A 608 -40.71 -12.72 14.53
N PHE A 609 -40.34 -13.90 14.04
CA PHE A 609 -38.98 -14.42 14.07
C PHE A 609 -38.51 -14.62 12.63
N MET A 610 -37.23 -14.34 12.34
CA MET A 610 -36.64 -14.63 11.03
C MET A 610 -36.68 -16.14 10.78
N ARG A 611 -37.71 -16.57 10.07
CA ARG A 611 -37.75 -17.83 9.33
C ARG A 611 -37.75 -17.42 7.88
N TYR A 612 -36.68 -17.76 7.16
CA TYR A 612 -36.49 -17.48 5.74
C TYR A 612 -37.82 -17.49 4.96
N GLY A 613 -38.28 -16.31 4.53
CA GLY A 613 -39.26 -16.16 3.45
C GLY A 613 -40.68 -15.67 3.75
N ALA A 614 -41.06 -15.18 4.94
CA ALA A 614 -42.40 -14.59 5.10
C ALA A 614 -42.59 -13.73 6.37
N THR A 615 -41.89 -12.60 6.51
CA THR A 615 -42.35 -11.59 7.47
C THR A 615 -43.58 -10.85 6.92
N GLU A 616 -44.40 -10.26 7.79
CA GLU A 616 -45.49 -9.37 7.36
C GLU A 616 -44.96 -8.20 6.50
N TYR A 617 -43.71 -7.78 6.73
CA TYR A 617 -43.03 -6.76 5.94
C TYR A 617 -42.68 -7.23 4.53
N ASP A 618 -42.21 -8.48 4.37
CA ASP A 618 -41.97 -9.07 3.05
C ASP A 618 -43.27 -9.13 2.23
N GLN A 619 -44.39 -9.46 2.89
CA GLN A 619 -45.70 -9.45 2.25
C GLN A 619 -46.11 -8.04 1.79
N LEU A 620 -45.85 -7.00 2.61
CA LEU A 620 -46.08 -5.60 2.23
C LEU A 620 -45.25 -5.20 1.01
N ILE A 621 -43.95 -5.51 1.00
CA ILE A 621 -43.06 -5.27 -0.15
C ILE A 621 -43.59 -5.98 -1.40
N ASN A 622 -43.99 -7.24 -1.25
CA ASN A 622 -44.55 -8.02 -2.35
C ASN A 622 -45.86 -7.41 -2.85
N ARG A 623 -46.78 -6.97 -1.99
CA ARG A 623 -48.03 -6.31 -2.43
C ARG A 623 -47.76 -5.04 -3.20
N ILE A 624 -46.82 -4.19 -2.74
CA ILE A 624 -46.38 -3.00 -3.48
C ILE A 624 -45.89 -3.38 -4.88
N ALA A 625 -45.03 -4.40 -4.99
CA ALA A 625 -44.52 -4.87 -6.27
C ALA A 625 -45.64 -5.40 -7.20
N HIS A 626 -46.56 -6.22 -6.69
CA HIS A 626 -47.68 -6.78 -7.47
C HIS A 626 -48.67 -5.71 -7.92
N ALA A 627 -48.83 -4.63 -7.15
CA ALA A 627 -49.66 -3.49 -7.51
C ALA A 627 -49.02 -2.56 -8.56
N GLY A 628 -47.81 -2.86 -9.04
CA GLY A 628 -47.05 -2.01 -9.96
C GLY A 628 -46.43 -0.79 -9.28
N GLY A 629 -46.28 -0.82 -7.95
CA GLY A 629 -45.57 0.18 -7.18
C GLY A 629 -44.06 0.19 -7.44
N VAL A 630 -43.39 1.24 -6.98
CA VAL A 630 -41.95 1.40 -7.17
C VAL A 630 -41.20 0.52 -6.18
N VAL A 631 -40.40 -0.40 -6.70
CA VAL A 631 -39.50 -1.27 -5.91
C VAL A 631 -38.10 -1.23 -6.49
N LEU A 632 -37.09 -1.26 -5.62
CA LEU A 632 -35.70 -1.44 -6.00
C LEU A 632 -35.46 -2.93 -6.21
N LYS A 633 -34.87 -3.31 -7.34
CA LYS A 633 -34.47 -4.69 -7.62
C LYS A 633 -33.01 -4.92 -7.23
N LEU A 634 -32.75 -6.06 -6.59
CA LEU A 634 -31.43 -6.52 -6.18
C LEU A 634 -31.18 -7.89 -6.85
N PRO A 635 -30.85 -7.90 -8.16
CA PRO A 635 -30.83 -9.13 -8.95
C PRO A 635 -29.76 -10.15 -8.51
N LYS A 636 -28.74 -9.70 -7.76
CA LYS A 636 -27.69 -10.57 -7.22
C LYS A 636 -27.99 -11.11 -5.82
N GLY A 637 -29.11 -10.72 -5.20
CA GLY A 637 -29.52 -11.21 -3.88
C GLY A 637 -28.46 -10.97 -2.80
N GLU A 638 -28.02 -12.05 -2.15
CA GLU A 638 -26.91 -12.04 -1.17
C GLU A 638 -25.60 -11.48 -1.74
N ASN A 639 -25.36 -11.60 -3.04
CA ASN A 639 -24.17 -11.09 -3.72
C ASN A 639 -24.34 -9.66 -4.26
N SER A 640 -25.35 -8.92 -3.81
CA SER A 640 -25.50 -7.50 -4.14
C SER A 640 -24.58 -6.64 -3.27
N TYR A 641 -23.77 -5.82 -3.95
CA TYR A 641 -22.92 -4.82 -3.33
C TYR A 641 -23.38 -3.41 -3.65
N SER A 642 -22.82 -2.42 -2.94
CA SER A 642 -23.13 -1.00 -3.11
C SER A 642 -23.19 -0.57 -4.57
N ASN A 643 -22.17 -0.91 -5.37
CA ASN A 643 -22.07 -0.49 -6.77
C ASN A 643 -23.05 -1.20 -7.72
N ASP A 644 -23.69 -2.30 -7.28
CA ASP A 644 -24.69 -3.02 -8.08
C ASP A 644 -26.08 -2.37 -8.03
N VAL A 645 -26.29 -1.44 -7.09
CA VAL A 645 -27.61 -0.84 -6.86
C VAL A 645 -27.91 0.19 -7.92
N THR A 646 -28.96 -0.08 -8.70
CA THR A 646 -29.55 0.88 -9.65
C THR A 646 -30.89 1.36 -9.10
N TRP A 647 -30.96 2.62 -8.69
CA TRP A 647 -32.17 3.18 -8.10
C TRP A 647 -33.31 3.30 -9.14
N PRO A 648 -34.54 2.85 -8.81
CA PRO A 648 -35.70 2.97 -9.69
C PRO A 648 -36.28 4.40 -9.73
N VAL A 649 -35.62 5.34 -9.06
CA VAL A 649 -36.03 6.73 -8.90
C VAL A 649 -34.83 7.66 -9.15
N PRO A 650 -35.07 8.87 -9.67
CA PRO A 650 -34.04 9.90 -9.79
C PRO A 650 -33.33 10.16 -8.45
N GLU A 651 -32.13 10.71 -8.52
CA GLU A 651 -31.40 11.12 -7.33
C GLU A 651 -32.24 12.08 -6.48
N HIS A 652 -32.39 11.75 -5.21
CA HIS A 652 -33.17 12.55 -4.27
C HIS A 652 -32.38 13.81 -3.87
N TYR A 653 -32.32 14.82 -4.75
CA TYR A 653 -31.87 16.18 -4.40
C TYR A 653 -33.08 17.05 -4.07
N ARG A 654 -33.48 17.13 -2.80
CA ARG A 654 -34.40 18.17 -2.32
C ARG A 654 -34.00 18.64 -0.91
N THR A 655 -33.26 19.76 -0.88
CA THR A 655 -33.14 20.74 0.21
C THR A 655 -32.78 20.28 1.63
#